data_AF-A0A0G0BLR7-F1
#
_entry.id   AF-A0A0G0BLR7-F1
#
_cell.length_a   1.000
_cell.length_b   1.000
_cell.length_c   1.000
_cell.angle_alpha   90.00
_cell.angle_beta   90.00
_cell.angle_gamma   90.00
#
_symmetry.space_group_name_H-M   'P 1'
#
loop_
_entity.id
_entity.type
_entity.pdbx_description
1 polymer ?
#
loop_
_entity_poly.entity_id
_entity_poly.type
_entity_poly.pdbx_seq_one_letter_code
_entity_poly.pdbx_strand_id
1 'polypeptide(L)'
;MPPAKKFNLKSKYFYFIIPAIFIIIFVLIAQYRLVSAGTTAPVTTHEFSGTMGDNGWYTSTVDVTLRTSDLESGPKSTTYWLNSDSPTIVNYNTSQNQILNPSFEESDRHGLWPFYWYTIRHWEDNDCSECSVLFWQSSIYSKFDWRSGAVGILGSGNYYYHNRDRSVNIVPGESYTVSVWVQTSELWGAPGAWMEAWAKGSGDESTDLKIGETTKVTGNTNWTLLSHSFIAPFGYNQFYVKLVLEDSGFMGVAFWDGVSMYGGTNFFTSFLVVENGIHNLYYYSMDNNNNVENVKETQLKIDTIAPQGWADFAVEDGSSDHRFIGIIHVQDVTSGLDVSETYYAYYTNHQDEEWDHNGDGETDWYPVASVNRIPSGQAAPDGITEEVEIRTPEIDFGDSATIMKFQLQARDMAGNISNSPVLTIAGAWSKSVGQGDIYIKNGIEVSAMPPSGEYNADAIVSVGNSVLNLFTSSRDYYVKEYSHIYSGALLSFFPDYNGIVQSASSLPGGKLPEADGKYYYSGNYIIDQNSIAPGFVSGLIRSVIVIDGNLLIKKEFDINTDSKVVFLVTGDIQVEGLIEKISGFFFAGGNLNTNIDSKGKKQLTIKGGMIAANKIILGRDLGRKGTPTNMDTPAEIMQYESKYIFDDLMGTYLGGSQVRMIWVEQ
;
A
#
# COMPACT_ATOMS: atom_id res chain seq x y z
N MET A 1 95.27 79.77 -37.26
CA MET A 1 94.17 80.48 -36.59
C MET A 1 92.86 79.92 -37.13
N PRO A 2 91.83 79.67 -36.31
CA PRO A 2 91.71 78.66 -35.23
C PRO A 2 90.46 77.74 -35.50
N PRO A 3 89.77 77.12 -34.50
CA PRO A 3 90.06 76.01 -33.57
C PRO A 3 89.09 74.79 -33.79
N ALA A 4 89.37 73.53 -33.43
CA ALA A 4 89.38 72.80 -32.14
C ALA A 4 88.02 72.27 -31.57
N LYS A 5 88.10 71.01 -31.09
CA LYS A 5 87.43 70.35 -29.94
C LYS A 5 86.08 69.60 -30.09
N LYS A 6 86.25 68.26 -30.07
CA LYS A 6 85.50 67.20 -29.35
C LYS A 6 84.36 67.65 -28.41
N PHE A 7 83.24 66.95 -28.52
CA PHE A 7 82.58 66.31 -27.38
C PHE A 7 82.25 64.85 -27.72
N ASN A 8 82.63 63.95 -26.81
CA ASN A 8 82.41 62.52 -26.83
C ASN A 8 81.75 62.19 -25.49
N LEU A 9 80.61 61.49 -25.47
CA LEU A 9 80.24 60.64 -24.35
C LEU A 9 79.15 59.64 -24.76
N LYS A 10 79.51 58.37 -24.63
CA LYS A 10 78.65 57.19 -24.71
C LYS A 10 77.51 57.29 -23.69
N SER A 11 76.31 56.84 -24.06
CA SER A 11 75.40 56.17 -23.12
C SER A 11 74.48 55.21 -23.89
N LYS A 12 74.41 53.99 -23.37
CA LYS A 12 73.54 52.88 -23.78
C LYS A 12 72.05 53.25 -23.59
N TYR A 13 71.17 52.38 -24.10
CA TYR A 13 69.69 52.39 -24.06
C TYR A 13 69.00 52.93 -25.32
N PHE A 14 69.00 52.11 -26.38
CA PHE A 14 68.13 52.24 -27.55
C PHE A 14 67.68 50.85 -28.01
N TYR A 15 66.73 50.27 -27.27
CA TYR A 15 65.87 49.08 -27.55
C TYR A 15 64.82 49.17 -26.43
N PHE A 16 63.52 49.41 -26.62
CA PHE A 16 62.54 48.74 -27.47
C PHE A 16 61.42 49.72 -27.86
N ILE A 17 61.15 49.84 -29.16
CA ILE A 17 59.88 50.29 -29.72
C ILE A 17 59.44 49.14 -30.63
N ILE A 18 58.12 48.85 -30.64
CA ILE A 18 57.37 47.80 -31.37
C ILE A 18 57.21 46.50 -30.55
N PRO A 19 55.97 46.07 -30.15
CA PRO A 19 54.73 46.14 -30.94
C PRO A 19 53.52 46.75 -30.18
N ALA A 20 53.07 47.93 -30.62
CA ALA A 20 51.84 48.57 -30.14
C ALA A 20 50.72 48.60 -31.22
N ILE A 21 50.88 47.89 -32.34
CA ILE A 21 49.93 47.93 -33.45
C ILE A 21 49.83 46.53 -34.07
N PHE A 22 49.13 45.61 -33.40
CA PHE A 22 48.65 44.34 -33.99
C PHE A 22 47.39 43.79 -33.25
N ILE A 23 46.62 44.65 -32.57
CA ILE A 23 45.42 44.26 -31.79
C ILE A 23 44.21 45.13 -32.18
N ILE A 24 43.95 45.32 -33.50
CA ILE A 24 42.71 45.97 -33.97
C ILE A 24 42.05 45.23 -35.16
N ILE A 25 42.63 44.14 -35.69
CA ILE A 25 41.99 43.34 -36.74
C ILE A 25 42.13 41.85 -36.42
N PHE A 26 41.35 41.38 -35.44
CA PHE A 26 40.90 39.99 -35.30
C PHE A 26 39.55 39.93 -34.55
N VAL A 27 38.72 40.95 -34.76
CA VAL A 27 37.32 40.99 -34.30
C VAL A 27 36.44 40.78 -35.53
N LEU A 28 36.23 39.52 -35.90
CA LEU A 28 35.07 39.01 -36.64
C LEU A 28 35.31 37.50 -36.85
N ILE A 29 34.34 36.71 -36.40
CA ILE A 29 34.30 35.24 -36.38
C ILE A 29 35.07 34.61 -35.18
N ALA A 30 34.63 34.95 -33.96
CA ALA A 30 34.46 33.91 -32.95
C ALA A 30 32.96 33.62 -32.90
N GLN A 31 32.53 32.55 -33.56
CA GLN A 31 31.20 32.01 -33.31
C GLN A 31 31.15 31.63 -31.82
N TYR A 32 30.24 32.25 -31.08
CA TYR A 32 29.93 31.92 -29.71
C TYR A 32 29.66 30.42 -29.60
N ARG A 33 30.60 29.63 -29.09
CA ARG A 33 30.21 28.48 -28.29
C ARG A 33 29.93 29.04 -26.90
N LEU A 34 28.64 29.14 -26.58
CA LEU A 34 28.18 29.09 -25.20
C LEU A 34 28.78 27.82 -24.59
N VAL A 35 29.87 27.95 -23.86
CA VAL A 35 30.32 26.88 -22.96
C VAL A 35 29.44 27.04 -21.74
N SER A 36 28.40 26.21 -21.69
CA SER A 36 27.47 26.10 -20.57
C SER A 36 28.24 25.94 -19.26
N ALA A 37 27.83 26.71 -18.26
CA ALA A 37 28.00 26.38 -16.84
C ALA A 37 27.36 25.00 -16.57
N GLY A 38 27.69 24.30 -15.48
CA GLY A 38 27.05 23.02 -15.16
C GLY A 38 27.51 21.87 -16.06
N THR A 39 28.45 21.02 -15.64
CA THR A 39 28.67 19.73 -16.34
C THR A 39 28.23 18.52 -15.53
N THR A 40 27.98 18.67 -14.23
CA THR A 40 27.50 17.57 -13.39
C THR A 40 25.98 17.52 -13.36
N ALA A 41 25.41 16.37 -13.71
CA ALA A 41 23.98 16.13 -13.51
C ALA A 41 23.64 16.02 -12.01
N PRO A 42 22.36 16.24 -11.63
CA PRO A 42 21.89 16.00 -10.26
C PRO A 42 22.10 14.56 -9.79
N VAL A 43 22.04 14.37 -8.48
CA VAL A 43 22.00 13.05 -7.82
C VAL A 43 20.71 12.89 -7.06
N THR A 44 19.95 11.83 -7.37
CA THR A 44 18.71 11.49 -6.68
C THR A 44 18.86 10.22 -5.81
N THR A 45 18.41 10.26 -4.56
CA THR A 45 18.30 9.10 -3.65
C THR A 45 16.83 8.76 -3.40
N HIS A 46 16.56 7.51 -3.00
CA HIS A 46 15.23 7.04 -2.62
C HIS A 46 15.21 6.56 -1.17
N GLU A 47 14.05 6.61 -0.55
CA GLU A 47 13.76 6.07 0.77
C GLU A 47 12.35 5.46 0.74
N PHE A 48 12.20 4.27 1.34
CA PHE A 48 10.93 3.57 1.49
C PHE A 48 10.54 3.55 2.97
N SER A 49 9.30 3.93 3.26
CA SER A 49 8.74 3.90 4.60
C SER A 49 7.47 3.06 4.63
N GLY A 50 7.45 2.04 5.48
CA GLY A 50 6.36 1.08 5.65
C GLY A 50 6.74 0.01 6.67
N THR A 51 5.82 -0.90 6.96
CA THR A 51 6.08 -2.06 7.82
C THR A 51 6.85 -3.11 7.02
N MET A 52 8.11 -3.32 7.37
CA MET A 52 8.94 -4.38 6.77
C MET A 52 8.45 -5.75 7.28
N GLY A 53 8.18 -6.66 6.35
CA GLY A 53 7.94 -8.07 6.61
C GLY A 53 9.19 -8.90 6.31
N ASP A 54 8.96 -10.13 5.86
CA ASP A 54 10.01 -11.09 5.56
C ASP A 54 10.44 -11.00 4.07
N ASN A 55 11.61 -11.56 3.74
CA ASN A 55 12.14 -11.68 2.37
C ASN A 55 12.11 -10.38 1.52
N GLY A 56 12.29 -9.23 2.18
CA GLY A 56 12.30 -7.90 1.56
C GLY A 56 10.93 -7.39 1.09
N TRP A 57 9.84 -7.99 1.56
CA TRP A 57 8.48 -7.51 1.35
C TRP A 57 8.07 -6.51 2.44
N TYR A 58 7.16 -5.61 2.08
CA TYR A 58 6.43 -4.77 3.02
C TYR A 58 5.03 -5.33 3.22
N THR A 59 4.57 -5.44 4.48
CA THR A 59 3.21 -5.87 4.85
C THR A 59 2.25 -4.70 5.04
N SER A 60 2.66 -3.51 4.60
CA SER A 60 1.83 -2.30 4.53
C SER A 60 2.01 -1.61 3.20
N THR A 61 1.13 -0.65 2.89
CA THR A 61 1.40 0.37 1.87
C THR A 61 2.72 1.08 2.17
N VAL A 62 3.42 1.53 1.12
CA VAL A 62 4.78 2.12 1.25
C VAL A 62 4.79 3.56 0.75
N ASP A 63 5.25 4.48 1.61
CA ASP A 63 5.59 5.84 1.23
C ASP A 63 6.99 5.87 0.62
N VAL A 64 7.07 6.28 -0.64
CA VAL A 64 8.32 6.48 -1.36
C VAL A 64 8.70 7.95 -1.27
N THR A 65 9.94 8.25 -0.88
CA THR A 65 10.51 9.60 -0.92
C THR A 65 11.72 9.63 -1.83
N LEU A 66 11.70 10.48 -2.85
CA LEU A 66 12.83 10.76 -3.73
C LEU A 66 13.43 12.10 -3.35
N ARG A 67 14.72 12.14 -3.02
CA ARG A 67 15.46 13.36 -2.66
C ARG A 67 16.52 13.63 -3.70
N THR A 68 16.56 14.84 -4.24
CA THR A 68 17.56 15.21 -5.26
C THR A 68 18.46 16.34 -4.78
N SER A 69 19.71 16.30 -5.20
CA SER A 69 20.68 17.36 -4.94
C SER A 69 21.46 17.65 -6.22
N ASP A 70 21.60 18.94 -6.53
CA ASP A 70 22.56 19.43 -7.49
C ASP A 70 23.17 20.71 -6.92
N LEU A 71 24.49 20.73 -6.94
CA LEU A 71 25.29 21.76 -6.28
C LEU A 71 25.84 22.79 -7.28
N GLU A 72 25.89 22.48 -8.58
CA GLU A 72 26.46 23.38 -9.59
C GLU A 72 25.43 24.31 -10.23
N SER A 73 24.19 23.85 -10.45
CA SER A 73 23.14 24.64 -11.12
C SER A 73 21.75 24.55 -10.46
N GLY A 74 21.60 23.68 -9.47
CA GLY A 74 20.36 23.43 -8.76
C GLY A 74 19.43 22.47 -9.53
N PRO A 75 18.66 21.62 -8.83
CA PRO A 75 17.70 20.73 -9.47
C PRO A 75 16.55 21.48 -10.14
N LYS A 76 16.20 21.12 -11.37
CA LYS A 76 15.04 21.66 -12.10
C LYS A 76 13.81 20.77 -11.97
N SER A 77 13.98 19.46 -12.04
CA SER A 77 12.87 18.51 -11.93
C SER A 77 13.33 17.10 -11.54
N THR A 78 12.47 16.35 -10.86
CA THR A 78 12.58 14.90 -10.68
C THR A 78 11.48 14.21 -11.47
N THR A 79 11.84 13.17 -12.24
CA THR A 79 10.90 12.32 -12.99
C THR A 79 10.92 10.92 -12.41
N TYR A 80 9.75 10.31 -12.22
CA TYR A 80 9.63 8.92 -11.74
C TYR A 80 8.45 8.18 -12.36
N TRP A 81 8.52 6.85 -12.40
CA TRP A 81 7.41 5.96 -12.77
C TRP A 81 7.57 4.59 -12.12
N LEU A 82 6.46 3.89 -11.96
CA LEU A 82 6.42 2.50 -11.53
C LEU A 82 6.18 1.61 -12.74
N ASN A 83 6.90 0.49 -12.83
CA ASN A 83 6.68 -0.54 -13.84
C ASN A 83 6.65 0.06 -15.26
N SER A 84 5.52 -0.08 -15.96
CA SER A 84 5.25 0.44 -17.30
C SER A 84 4.36 1.69 -17.32
N ASP A 85 4.16 2.33 -16.16
CA ASP A 85 3.32 3.51 -16.05
C ASP A 85 3.92 4.72 -16.75
N SER A 86 3.08 5.72 -17.03
CA SER A 86 3.53 6.98 -17.61
C SER A 86 4.37 7.78 -16.61
N PRO A 87 5.50 8.38 -17.03
CA PRO A 87 6.34 9.20 -16.16
C PRO A 87 5.62 10.39 -15.54
N THR A 88 5.78 10.54 -14.22
CA THR A 88 5.36 11.72 -13.46
C THR A 88 6.55 12.67 -13.31
N ILE A 89 6.35 13.94 -13.67
CA ILE A 89 7.39 14.98 -13.61
C ILE A 89 7.03 15.96 -12.49
N VAL A 90 7.93 16.08 -11.52
CA VAL A 90 7.85 17.06 -10.43
C VAL A 90 8.85 18.16 -10.70
N ASN A 91 8.36 19.37 -10.98
CA ASN A 91 9.20 20.54 -11.22
C ASN A 91 9.51 21.25 -9.92
N TYR A 92 10.76 21.64 -9.74
CA TYR A 92 11.20 22.49 -8.63
C TYR A 92 11.29 23.93 -9.09
N ASN A 93 10.84 24.86 -8.25
CA ASN A 93 11.10 26.28 -8.43
C ASN A 93 12.49 26.61 -7.87
N THR A 94 13.56 26.17 -8.53
CA THR A 94 14.92 26.66 -8.28
C THR A 94 15.09 28.02 -8.95
N SER A 95 14.38 29.02 -8.42
CA SER A 95 14.47 30.37 -8.96
C SER A 95 15.82 30.97 -8.61
N GLN A 96 16.66 31.16 -9.63
CA GLN A 96 17.67 32.20 -9.72
C GLN A 96 18.82 32.10 -8.71
N ASN A 97 20.04 32.25 -9.21
CA ASN A 97 21.20 32.47 -8.36
C ASN A 97 20.89 33.52 -7.28
N GLN A 98 21.04 33.14 -6.01
CA GLN A 98 20.63 33.97 -4.86
C GLN A 98 21.55 35.18 -4.66
N ILE A 99 22.72 35.19 -5.31
CA ILE A 99 23.70 36.29 -5.26
C ILE A 99 23.26 37.44 -6.18
N LEU A 100 23.22 38.65 -5.64
CA LEU A 100 22.91 39.87 -6.41
C LEU A 100 24.11 40.35 -7.24
N ASN A 101 23.82 40.89 -8.42
CA ASN A 101 24.82 41.33 -9.41
C ASN A 101 25.98 40.33 -9.63
N PRO A 102 25.69 39.04 -9.87
CA PRO A 102 26.70 37.97 -9.81
C PRO A 102 27.72 37.98 -10.96
N SER A 103 27.38 38.61 -12.10
CA SER A 103 28.28 38.85 -13.24
C SER A 103 28.81 40.29 -13.30
N PHE A 104 28.57 41.09 -12.25
CA PHE A 104 29.12 42.43 -12.11
C PHE A 104 28.73 43.39 -13.25
N GLU A 105 27.53 43.26 -13.78
CA GLU A 105 27.04 44.09 -14.87
C GLU A 105 26.59 45.49 -14.40
N GLU A 106 26.14 45.59 -13.14
CA GLU A 106 25.70 46.85 -12.54
C GLU A 106 26.85 47.56 -11.82
N SER A 107 26.95 48.89 -11.99
CA SER A 107 27.92 49.74 -11.28
C SER A 107 27.28 50.95 -10.62
N ASP A 108 27.92 51.40 -9.54
CA ASP A 108 27.62 52.66 -8.88
C ASP A 108 28.67 53.72 -9.26
N ARG A 109 28.21 54.95 -9.47
CA ARG A 109 29.06 56.07 -9.90
C ARG A 109 29.54 56.85 -8.68
N HIS A 110 30.85 56.95 -8.52
CA HIS A 110 31.50 57.75 -7.47
C HIS A 110 32.33 58.89 -8.09
N GLY A 111 32.52 59.96 -7.31
CA GLY A 111 33.29 61.15 -7.70
C GLY A 111 32.45 62.35 -8.16
N LEU A 112 33.10 63.52 -8.20
CA LEU A 112 32.53 64.75 -8.75
C LEU A 112 33.12 64.97 -10.15
N TRP A 113 32.32 65.57 -11.04
CA TRP A 113 32.78 65.94 -12.37
C TRP A 113 34.11 66.72 -12.28
N PRO A 114 35.16 66.40 -13.06
CA PRO A 114 35.20 65.47 -14.20
C PRO A 114 35.78 64.06 -13.90
N PHE A 115 36.03 63.71 -12.64
CA PHE A 115 36.71 62.45 -12.27
C PHE A 115 35.70 61.45 -11.67
N TYR A 116 34.99 60.75 -12.54
CA TYR A 116 34.12 59.63 -12.13
C TYR A 116 34.90 58.32 -12.12
N TRP A 117 34.66 57.49 -11.11
CA TRP A 117 35.05 56.09 -11.11
C TRP A 117 33.81 55.22 -10.82
N TYR A 118 33.85 53.98 -11.28
CA TYR A 118 32.74 53.03 -11.21
C TYR A 118 33.11 51.88 -10.27
N THR A 119 32.38 51.75 -9.18
CA THR A 119 32.44 50.59 -8.28
C THR A 119 31.40 49.56 -8.71
N ILE A 120 31.57 48.33 -8.25
CA ILE A 120 30.64 47.25 -8.57
C ILE A 120 29.44 47.37 -7.62
N ARG A 121 28.23 47.54 -8.16
CA ARG A 121 27.04 47.66 -7.32
C ARG A 121 26.81 46.36 -6.53
N HIS A 122 26.42 46.46 -5.26
CA HIS A 122 26.16 45.33 -4.33
C HIS A 122 27.39 44.55 -3.86
N TRP A 123 28.58 45.00 -4.25
CA TRP A 123 29.84 44.39 -3.85
C TRP A 123 30.74 45.47 -3.27
N GLU A 124 31.06 45.31 -2.00
CA GLU A 124 31.97 46.17 -1.27
C GLU A 124 33.41 45.68 -1.43
N ASP A 125 34.38 46.58 -1.35
CA ASP A 125 35.80 46.27 -1.28
C ASP A 125 36.38 46.67 0.09
N ASN A 126 37.48 46.06 0.51
CA ASN A 126 38.13 46.36 1.78
C ASN A 126 38.98 47.65 1.73
N ASP A 127 38.44 48.69 1.07
CA ASP A 127 38.99 50.02 0.77
C ASP A 127 40.24 50.38 1.58
N CYS A 128 41.34 50.62 0.85
CA CYS A 128 42.57 51.13 1.43
C CYS A 128 43.15 52.24 0.57
N SER A 129 42.84 53.48 0.96
CA SER A 129 43.24 54.71 0.26
C SER A 129 44.76 54.94 0.16
N GLU A 130 45.57 54.22 0.94
CA GLU A 130 47.05 54.30 0.93
C GLU A 130 47.72 53.01 0.41
N CYS A 131 46.95 52.06 -0.12
CA CYS A 131 47.45 50.76 -0.54
C CYS A 131 47.81 50.69 -2.03
N SER A 132 48.68 49.73 -2.35
CA SER A 132 49.06 49.35 -3.72
C SER A 132 48.01 48.43 -4.38
N VAL A 133 46.75 48.86 -4.46
CA VAL A 133 45.65 48.08 -5.06
C VAL A 133 44.72 48.93 -5.93
N LEU A 134 44.11 48.31 -6.95
CA LEU A 134 43.06 48.89 -7.78
C LEU A 134 41.87 47.94 -7.87
N PHE A 135 40.68 48.46 -7.56
CA PHE A 135 39.39 47.80 -7.76
C PHE A 135 38.65 48.48 -8.91
N TRP A 136 38.19 47.73 -9.91
CA TRP A 136 37.35 48.27 -10.97
C TRP A 136 36.44 47.22 -11.60
N GLN A 137 35.40 47.71 -12.28
CA GLN A 137 34.59 46.93 -13.21
C GLN A 137 35.27 46.91 -14.59
N SER A 138 35.69 45.75 -15.06
CA SER A 138 36.37 45.57 -16.34
C SER A 138 35.39 45.29 -17.48
N SER A 139 35.69 45.82 -18.67
CA SER A 139 35.02 45.48 -19.93
C SER A 139 35.96 44.79 -20.93
N ILE A 140 37.18 44.45 -20.49
CA ILE A 140 38.25 43.91 -21.35
C ILE A 140 38.21 42.37 -21.36
N TYR A 141 37.88 41.77 -20.22
CA TYR A 141 37.72 40.33 -20.05
C TYR A 141 36.43 40.07 -19.30
N SER A 142 35.54 39.23 -19.82
CA SER A 142 34.36 38.71 -19.14
C SER A 142 34.18 37.23 -19.48
N LYS A 143 33.60 36.47 -18.57
CA LYS A 143 33.19 35.07 -18.77
C LYS A 143 31.75 35.01 -19.26
N PHE A 144 30.88 35.82 -18.65
CA PHE A 144 29.48 35.95 -18.99
C PHE A 144 29.22 37.39 -19.44
N ASP A 145 28.24 37.56 -20.34
CA ASP A 145 27.79 38.86 -20.81
C ASP A 145 28.95 39.79 -21.25
N TRP A 146 29.17 40.93 -20.59
CA TRP A 146 30.09 41.97 -21.10
C TRP A 146 30.94 42.69 -20.04
N ARG A 147 30.78 42.40 -18.75
CA ARG A 147 31.59 42.97 -17.66
C ARG A 147 32.14 41.89 -16.72
N SER A 148 33.15 42.26 -15.93
CA SER A 148 33.67 41.45 -14.83
C SER A 148 34.17 42.35 -13.71
N GLY A 149 34.32 41.78 -12.51
CA GLY A 149 34.98 42.46 -11.41
C GLY A 149 36.49 42.23 -11.47
N ALA A 150 37.29 43.27 -11.26
CA ALA A 150 38.74 43.15 -11.31
C ALA A 150 39.40 43.73 -10.05
N VAL A 151 40.42 43.01 -9.58
CA VAL A 151 41.31 43.43 -8.49
C VAL A 151 42.75 43.35 -9.01
N GLY A 152 43.47 44.47 -8.98
CA GLY A 152 44.86 44.56 -9.41
C GLY A 152 45.76 44.96 -8.24
N ILE A 153 46.80 44.19 -7.98
CA ILE A 153 47.75 44.45 -6.91
C ILE A 153 49.08 44.97 -7.48
N LEU A 154 49.66 45.98 -6.82
CA LEU A 154 50.88 46.69 -7.21
C LEU A 154 52.01 46.54 -6.16
N GLY A 155 51.87 45.61 -5.22
CA GLY A 155 52.75 45.44 -4.06
C GLY A 155 52.32 44.25 -3.19
N SER A 156 52.58 44.29 -1.89
CA SER A 156 52.15 43.24 -0.97
C SER A 156 50.85 43.63 -0.25
N GLY A 157 49.92 42.68 -0.09
CA GLY A 157 48.67 42.91 0.65
C GLY A 157 47.59 41.88 0.34
N ASN A 158 46.52 41.89 1.13
CA ASN A 158 45.34 41.04 1.00
C ASN A 158 44.12 41.93 0.71
N TYR A 159 43.51 41.75 -0.46
CA TYR A 159 42.47 42.61 -1.00
C TYR A 159 41.31 41.79 -1.53
N TYR A 160 40.07 42.25 -1.37
CA TYR A 160 38.91 41.45 -1.78
C TYR A 160 37.67 42.28 -2.08
N TYR A 161 36.83 41.74 -2.97
CA TYR A 161 35.41 42.09 -3.04
C TYR A 161 34.60 41.20 -2.10
N HIS A 162 33.50 41.71 -1.56
CA HIS A 162 32.55 40.91 -0.80
C HIS A 162 31.11 41.45 -0.95
N ASN A 163 30.11 40.60 -0.70
CA ASN A 163 28.69 40.98 -0.75
C ASN A 163 28.03 40.95 0.64
N ARG A 164 28.77 41.33 1.69
CA ARG A 164 28.35 41.13 3.09
C ARG A 164 27.09 41.94 3.44
N ASP A 165 26.93 43.13 2.88
CA ASP A 165 25.76 43.97 3.10
C ASP A 165 24.55 43.52 2.26
N ARG A 166 24.77 42.58 1.34
CA ARG A 166 23.77 41.91 0.49
C ARG A 166 23.86 40.39 0.64
N SER A 167 24.05 39.94 1.89
CA SER A 167 24.13 38.53 2.25
C SER A 167 22.85 37.77 1.90
N VAL A 168 23.02 36.49 1.54
CA VAL A 168 21.98 35.54 1.16
C VAL A 168 21.43 34.83 2.39
N ASN A 169 20.13 34.55 2.43
CA ASN A 169 19.54 33.77 3.52
C ASN A 169 19.91 32.29 3.37
N ILE A 170 20.34 31.67 4.47
CA ILE A 170 20.62 30.24 4.56
C ILE A 170 19.88 29.62 5.75
N VAL A 171 19.49 28.35 5.61
CA VAL A 171 18.88 27.54 6.66
C VAL A 171 19.95 26.63 7.28
N PRO A 172 20.21 26.70 8.60
CA PRO A 172 21.15 25.81 9.28
C PRO A 172 20.89 24.33 9.00
N GLY A 173 21.96 23.56 8.76
CA GLY A 173 21.89 22.12 8.48
C GLY A 173 21.64 21.74 7.02
N GLU A 174 21.22 22.70 6.18
CA GLU A 174 21.06 22.47 4.74
C GLU A 174 22.41 22.56 4.00
N SER A 175 22.54 21.82 2.90
CA SER A 175 23.74 21.85 2.03
C SER A 175 23.63 22.94 0.96
N TYR A 176 24.73 23.65 0.74
CA TYR A 176 24.86 24.68 -0.28
C TYR A 176 26.15 24.48 -1.07
N THR A 177 26.20 25.04 -2.27
CA THR A 177 27.43 25.22 -3.02
C THR A 177 27.47 26.60 -3.62
N VAL A 178 28.65 27.21 -3.47
CA VAL A 178 28.96 28.51 -4.03
C VAL A 178 30.10 28.36 -5.03
N SER A 179 30.08 29.15 -6.09
CA SER A 179 31.11 29.13 -7.12
C SER A 179 31.33 30.48 -7.76
N VAL A 180 32.49 30.68 -8.37
CA VAL A 180 32.86 31.88 -9.12
C VAL A 180 33.88 31.53 -10.20
N TRP A 181 33.86 32.22 -11.34
CA TRP A 181 34.92 32.13 -12.34
C TRP A 181 36.02 33.15 -12.05
N VAL A 182 37.27 32.71 -12.12
CA VAL A 182 38.45 33.57 -11.99
C VAL A 182 39.35 33.46 -13.21
N GLN A 183 39.94 34.58 -13.62
CA GLN A 183 41.03 34.63 -14.59
C GLN A 183 42.15 35.50 -14.04
N THR A 184 43.39 35.01 -14.04
CA THR A 184 44.55 35.73 -13.48
C THR A 184 45.57 36.09 -14.55
N SER A 185 46.25 37.23 -14.38
CA SER A 185 47.39 37.63 -15.21
C SER A 185 48.51 38.19 -14.34
N GLU A 186 49.73 37.73 -14.61
CA GLU A 186 50.99 38.09 -13.95
C GLU A 186 51.04 37.84 -12.44
N LEU A 187 50.12 37.03 -11.89
CA LEU A 187 49.98 36.79 -10.45
C LEU A 187 50.97 35.75 -9.91
N TRP A 188 52.26 36.08 -9.84
CA TRP A 188 53.32 35.12 -9.51
C TRP A 188 53.66 35.01 -8.02
N GLY A 189 53.20 35.93 -7.18
CA GLY A 189 53.43 35.86 -5.74
C GLY A 189 52.47 34.91 -5.03
N ALA A 190 52.85 34.54 -3.81
CA ALA A 190 51.98 33.81 -2.90
C ALA A 190 51.19 34.82 -2.05
N PRO A 191 49.94 34.52 -1.67
CA PRO A 191 49.27 33.24 -1.84
C PRO A 191 48.33 33.10 -3.06
N GLY A 192 48.01 34.17 -3.82
CA GLY A 192 47.28 34.10 -5.10
C GLY A 192 45.85 34.65 -5.06
N ALA A 193 44.96 34.12 -5.89
CA ALA A 193 43.54 34.49 -5.96
C ALA A 193 42.61 33.32 -5.55
N TRP A 194 41.62 33.52 -4.68
CA TRP A 194 40.65 32.50 -4.26
C TRP A 194 39.31 33.09 -3.80
N MET A 195 38.29 32.23 -3.63
CA MET A 195 37.01 32.59 -3.03
C MET A 195 36.94 32.07 -1.59
N GLU A 196 36.36 32.87 -0.70
CA GLU A 196 36.01 32.47 0.65
C GLU A 196 34.49 32.49 0.86
N ALA A 197 34.01 31.50 1.59
CA ALA A 197 32.61 31.33 2.00
C ALA A 197 32.46 31.74 3.48
N TRP A 198 31.52 32.62 3.79
CA TRP A 198 31.36 33.18 5.13
C TRP A 198 29.90 33.13 5.60
N ALA A 199 29.71 32.81 6.87
CA ALA A 199 28.44 32.95 7.58
C ALA A 199 28.46 34.27 8.36
N LYS A 200 27.44 35.10 8.17
CA LYS A 200 27.37 36.44 8.76
C LYS A 200 26.80 36.40 10.19
N GLY A 201 27.55 36.93 11.14
CA GLY A 201 27.17 37.03 12.55
C GLY A 201 26.26 38.22 12.85
N SER A 202 25.71 38.27 14.07
CA SER A 202 24.88 39.38 14.54
C SER A 202 25.74 40.58 14.96
N GLY A 203 26.34 41.28 13.99
CA GLY A 203 27.16 42.46 14.26
C GLY A 203 28.13 42.82 13.13
N ASP A 204 29.30 43.31 13.52
CA ASP A 204 30.41 43.59 12.60
C ASP A 204 31.10 42.29 12.14
N GLU A 205 32.10 42.42 11.27
CA GLU A 205 32.83 41.27 10.70
C GLU A 205 33.53 40.39 11.75
N SER A 206 33.76 40.88 12.98
CA SER A 206 34.40 40.07 14.03
C SER A 206 33.50 38.93 14.53
N THR A 207 32.19 39.02 14.26
CA THR A 207 31.21 38.00 14.61
C THR A 207 30.96 36.99 13.51
N ASP A 208 31.57 37.17 12.33
CA ASP A 208 31.39 36.28 11.19
C ASP A 208 32.24 35.02 11.32
N LEU A 209 31.73 33.93 10.73
CA LEU A 209 32.41 32.64 10.68
C LEU A 209 32.84 32.33 9.25
N LYS A 210 34.15 32.20 9.02
CA LYS A 210 34.66 31.65 7.76
C LYS A 210 34.31 30.17 7.68
N ILE A 211 33.46 29.82 6.72
CA ILE A 211 33.00 28.45 6.48
C ILE A 211 34.09 27.67 5.75
N GLY A 212 34.75 28.30 4.78
CA GLY A 212 35.80 27.67 3.99
C GLY A 212 36.35 28.58 2.91
N GLU A 213 37.30 28.04 2.14
CA GLU A 213 37.90 28.72 0.98
C GLU A 213 38.21 27.73 -0.14
N THR A 214 38.33 28.24 -1.36
CA THR A 214 38.76 27.46 -2.52
C THR A 214 40.27 27.35 -2.61
N THR A 215 40.76 26.50 -3.51
CA THR A 215 42.19 26.49 -3.89
C THR A 215 42.61 27.83 -4.45
N LYS A 216 43.84 28.25 -4.15
CA LYS A 216 44.41 29.51 -4.60
C LYS A 216 44.99 29.37 -6.00
N VAL A 217 44.71 30.35 -6.86
CA VAL A 217 45.11 30.41 -8.26
C VAL A 217 46.28 31.40 -8.40
N THR A 218 47.35 30.99 -9.07
CA THR A 218 48.53 31.81 -9.35
C THR A 218 48.93 31.71 -10.83
N GLY A 219 49.79 32.61 -11.29
CA GLY A 219 50.29 32.73 -12.64
C GLY A 219 49.27 33.32 -13.62
N ASN A 220 49.47 33.01 -14.90
CA ASN A 220 48.53 33.33 -15.97
C ASN A 220 47.54 32.18 -16.14
N THR A 221 46.25 32.44 -15.93
CA THR A 221 45.19 31.45 -16.13
C THR A 221 44.17 31.93 -17.14
N ASN A 222 43.49 30.98 -17.80
CA ASN A 222 42.23 31.27 -18.47
C ASN A 222 41.09 31.15 -17.44
N TRP A 223 39.88 31.59 -17.77
CA TRP A 223 38.71 31.46 -16.91
C TRP A 223 38.59 30.05 -16.31
N THR A 224 38.76 29.98 -15.00
CA THR A 224 38.77 28.76 -14.19
C THR A 224 37.64 28.85 -13.17
N LEU A 225 36.80 27.82 -13.09
CA LEU A 225 35.73 27.75 -12.11
C LEU A 225 36.30 27.36 -10.74
N LEU A 226 36.03 28.16 -9.72
CA LEU A 226 36.28 27.84 -8.33
C LEU A 226 34.95 27.54 -7.66
N SER A 227 34.86 26.47 -6.88
CA SER A 227 33.65 26.09 -6.15
C SER A 227 33.95 25.57 -4.75
N HIS A 228 33.00 25.78 -3.84
CA HIS A 228 33.06 25.28 -2.46
C HIS A 228 31.67 24.86 -2.00
N SER A 229 31.57 23.62 -1.51
CA SER A 229 30.34 23.06 -0.94
C SER A 229 30.42 23.06 0.58
N PHE A 230 29.32 23.41 1.25
CA PHE A 230 29.27 23.48 2.71
C PHE A 230 27.88 23.14 3.25
N ILE A 231 27.83 22.71 4.52
CA ILE A 231 26.60 22.62 5.31
C ILE A 231 26.48 23.93 6.09
N ALA A 232 25.33 24.60 6.00
CA ALA A 232 25.09 25.85 6.72
C ALA A 232 25.26 25.66 8.24
N PRO A 233 26.17 26.41 8.90
CA PRO A 233 26.48 26.20 10.30
C PRO A 233 25.31 26.59 11.22
N PHE A 234 25.12 25.82 12.29
CA PHE A 234 24.15 26.17 13.33
C PHE A 234 24.47 27.53 13.97
N GLY A 235 23.43 28.34 14.18
CA GLY A 235 23.55 29.69 14.74
C GLY A 235 23.69 30.82 13.73
N TYR A 236 23.78 30.51 12.42
CA TYR A 236 23.89 31.52 11.35
C TYR A 236 22.79 31.32 10.31
N ASN A 237 22.14 32.41 9.89
CA ASN A 237 21.07 32.39 8.88
C ASN A 237 21.36 33.26 7.65
N GLN A 238 22.56 33.83 7.57
CA GLN A 238 23.01 34.67 6.46
C GLN A 238 24.40 34.24 5.97
N PHE A 239 24.58 34.28 4.66
CA PHE A 239 25.79 33.85 3.95
C PHE A 239 26.29 34.97 3.03
N TYR A 240 27.60 35.09 2.89
CA TYR A 240 28.22 35.95 1.89
C TYR A 240 29.56 35.35 1.44
N VAL A 241 30.14 35.91 0.37
CA VAL A 241 31.43 35.51 -0.15
C VAL A 241 32.43 36.64 -0.14
N LYS A 242 33.72 36.29 -0.05
CA LYS A 242 34.85 37.18 -0.35
C LYS A 242 35.60 36.65 -1.58
N LEU A 243 35.93 37.52 -2.52
CA LEU A 243 36.72 37.23 -3.72
C LEU A 243 38.10 37.84 -3.52
N VAL A 244 39.06 37.02 -3.10
CA VAL A 244 40.32 37.47 -2.51
C VAL A 244 41.47 37.41 -3.51
N LEU A 245 42.28 38.45 -3.48
CA LEU A 245 43.58 38.54 -4.13
C LEU A 245 44.63 38.92 -3.07
N GLU A 246 45.65 38.09 -2.91
CA GLU A 246 46.79 38.39 -2.04
C GLU A 246 48.11 38.07 -2.75
N ASP A 247 49.07 38.99 -2.64
CA ASP A 247 50.43 38.81 -3.16
C ASP A 247 51.45 39.34 -2.14
N SER A 248 52.69 38.86 -2.24
CA SER A 248 53.82 39.16 -1.36
C SER A 248 54.99 39.79 -2.14
N GLY A 249 54.70 40.75 -3.01
CA GLY A 249 55.69 41.67 -3.57
C GLY A 249 55.77 41.71 -5.10
N PHE A 250 54.84 41.05 -5.80
CA PHE A 250 54.70 41.10 -7.26
C PHE A 250 53.44 41.87 -7.67
N MET A 251 53.40 42.29 -8.93
CA MET A 251 52.24 42.93 -9.54
C MET A 251 51.40 41.87 -10.24
N GLY A 252 50.08 41.92 -10.11
CA GLY A 252 49.17 40.96 -10.76
C GLY A 252 47.72 41.41 -10.75
N VAL A 253 46.88 40.75 -11.53
CA VAL A 253 45.43 41.02 -11.59
C VAL A 253 44.62 39.73 -11.56
N ALA A 254 43.50 39.76 -10.86
CA ALA A 254 42.44 38.75 -10.93
C ALA A 254 41.14 39.39 -11.44
N PHE A 255 40.54 38.76 -12.44
CA PHE A 255 39.20 39.04 -12.93
C PHE A 255 38.25 37.97 -12.40
N TRP A 256 37.06 38.39 -11.97
CA TRP A 256 36.03 37.57 -11.36
C TRP A 256 34.73 37.74 -12.14
N ASP A 257 33.99 36.65 -12.31
CA ASP A 257 32.69 36.68 -12.98
C ASP A 257 31.81 35.49 -12.57
N GLY A 258 30.49 35.63 -12.73
CA GLY A 258 29.50 34.56 -12.54
C GLY A 258 29.53 33.92 -11.15
N VAL A 259 29.44 34.72 -10.08
CA VAL A 259 29.34 34.20 -8.71
C VAL A 259 27.97 33.55 -8.53
N SER A 260 27.89 32.24 -8.30
CA SER A 260 26.63 31.53 -8.12
C SER A 260 26.52 30.78 -6.81
N MET A 261 25.30 30.73 -6.26
CA MET A 261 24.98 29.93 -5.08
C MET A 261 23.70 29.11 -5.31
N TYR A 262 23.78 27.81 -5.03
CA TYR A 262 22.67 26.85 -5.11
C TYR A 262 22.57 26.02 -3.82
N GLY A 263 21.37 25.54 -3.50
CA GLY A 263 21.07 24.78 -2.28
C GLY A 263 19.95 25.41 -1.43
N GLY A 264 19.69 24.86 -0.25
CA GLY A 264 18.81 25.50 0.75
C GLY A 264 17.32 25.26 0.67
N THR A 265 16.87 24.32 -0.16
CA THR A 265 15.49 23.79 -0.14
C THR A 265 15.56 22.29 -0.32
N ASN A 266 14.93 21.52 0.57
CA ASN A 266 14.82 20.07 0.41
C ASN A 266 14.06 19.78 -0.91
N PHE A 267 14.80 19.44 -1.97
CA PHE A 267 14.20 19.02 -3.24
C PHE A 267 13.81 17.57 -3.11
N PHE A 268 12.55 17.34 -2.75
CA PHE A 268 12.01 16.00 -2.68
C PHE A 268 10.61 15.93 -3.23
N THR A 269 10.22 14.72 -3.62
CA THR A 269 8.83 14.34 -3.86
C THR A 269 8.54 13.06 -3.13
N SER A 270 7.30 12.92 -2.67
CA SER A 270 6.82 11.71 -2.02
C SER A 270 5.50 11.27 -2.64
N PHE A 271 5.29 9.96 -2.72
CA PHE A 271 4.07 9.34 -3.21
C PHE A 271 3.87 7.99 -2.52
N LEU A 272 2.60 7.56 -2.45
CA LEU A 272 2.19 6.33 -1.78
C LEU A 272 2.00 5.21 -2.81
N VAL A 273 2.53 4.02 -2.53
CA VAL A 273 2.26 2.78 -3.29
C VAL A 273 1.38 1.88 -2.43
N VAL A 274 0.18 1.58 -2.93
CA VAL A 274 -0.85 0.82 -2.21
C VAL A 274 -1.12 -0.56 -2.80
N GLU A 275 -0.70 -0.79 -4.03
CA GLU A 275 -0.94 -2.05 -4.73
C GLU A 275 0.03 -3.11 -4.24
N ASN A 276 -0.46 -4.34 -4.13
CA ASN A 276 0.35 -5.51 -3.82
C ASN A 276 1.09 -5.97 -5.09
N GLY A 277 2.28 -6.54 -4.89
CA GLY A 277 3.12 -7.10 -5.93
C GLY A 277 4.56 -6.59 -5.89
N ILE A 278 5.28 -6.94 -6.96
CA ILE A 278 6.66 -6.49 -7.18
C ILE A 278 6.61 -5.29 -8.13
N HIS A 279 7.08 -4.14 -7.66
CA HIS A 279 7.13 -2.89 -8.40
C HIS A 279 8.57 -2.49 -8.69
N ASN A 280 8.89 -2.21 -9.95
CA ASN A 280 10.15 -1.58 -10.32
C ASN A 280 9.95 -0.06 -10.36
N LEU A 281 10.60 0.66 -9.45
CA LEU A 281 10.61 2.11 -9.40
C LEU A 281 11.78 2.64 -10.22
N TYR A 282 11.46 3.46 -11.22
CA TYR A 282 12.43 4.17 -12.02
C TYR A 282 12.38 5.66 -11.73
N TYR A 283 13.55 6.30 -11.67
CA TYR A 283 13.63 7.74 -11.41
C TYR A 283 14.93 8.38 -11.91
N TYR A 284 14.88 9.67 -12.22
CA TYR A 284 16.05 10.51 -12.51
C TYR A 284 15.71 11.99 -12.31
N SER A 285 16.71 12.85 -12.23
CA SER A 285 16.52 14.31 -12.16
C SER A 285 17.26 15.06 -13.26
N MET A 286 16.78 16.27 -13.55
CA MET A 286 17.38 17.23 -14.48
C MET A 286 17.70 18.52 -13.72
N ASP A 287 18.81 19.17 -14.05
CA ASP A 287 19.20 20.47 -13.47
C ASP A 287 18.73 21.67 -14.32
N ASN A 288 19.03 22.89 -13.87
CA ASN A 288 18.69 24.12 -14.60
C ASN A 288 19.49 24.32 -15.88
N ASN A 289 20.63 23.65 -16.03
CA ASN A 289 21.47 23.70 -17.22
C ASN A 289 21.12 22.57 -18.22
N ASN A 290 20.08 21.78 -17.90
CA ASN A 290 19.58 20.63 -18.64
C ASN A 290 20.55 19.44 -18.69
N ASN A 291 21.47 19.32 -17.72
CA ASN A 291 22.14 18.06 -17.47
C ASN A 291 21.14 17.09 -16.85
N VAL A 292 21.19 15.83 -17.31
CA VAL A 292 20.22 14.79 -16.94
C VAL A 292 20.95 13.65 -16.26
N GLU A 293 20.45 13.25 -15.10
CA GLU A 293 20.91 12.07 -14.37
C GLU A 293 20.57 10.80 -15.16
N ASN A 294 21.43 9.77 -15.09
CA ASN A 294 21.07 8.46 -15.62
C ASN A 294 19.86 7.88 -14.86
N VAL A 295 18.97 7.19 -15.58
CA VAL A 295 17.82 6.52 -14.96
C VAL A 295 18.31 5.51 -13.92
N LYS A 296 17.80 5.67 -12.69
CA LYS A 296 17.98 4.72 -11.59
C LYS A 296 16.78 3.80 -11.52
N GLU A 297 17.03 2.58 -11.08
CA GLU A 297 16.03 1.53 -10.89
C GLU A 297 16.21 0.92 -9.49
N THR A 298 15.11 0.71 -8.79
CA THR A 298 15.06 -0.02 -7.52
C THR A 298 13.77 -0.82 -7.45
N GLN A 299 13.78 -1.94 -6.75
CA GLN A 299 12.61 -2.81 -6.62
C GLN A 299 11.95 -2.62 -5.26
N LEU A 300 10.63 -2.54 -5.27
CA LEU A 300 9.74 -2.43 -4.11
C LEU A 300 8.77 -3.61 -4.13
N LYS A 301 8.71 -4.39 -3.06
CA LYS A 301 7.84 -5.56 -2.95
C LYS A 301 6.81 -5.31 -1.85
N ILE A 302 5.52 -5.38 -2.15
CA ILE A 302 4.43 -5.12 -1.20
C ILE A 302 3.48 -6.31 -1.19
N ASP A 303 3.21 -6.86 -0.01
CA ASP A 303 2.17 -7.87 0.16
C ASP A 303 1.50 -7.71 1.53
N THR A 304 0.31 -7.14 1.52
CA THR A 304 -0.50 -6.90 2.71
C THR A 304 -1.55 -8.00 2.95
N ILE A 305 -1.59 -9.05 2.14
CA ILE A 305 -2.66 -10.05 2.17
C ILE A 305 -2.07 -11.36 2.64
N ALA A 306 -2.52 -11.84 3.80
CA ALA A 306 -2.17 -13.19 4.27
C ALA A 306 -2.75 -14.27 3.34
N PRO A 307 -2.20 -15.51 3.33
CA PRO A 307 -2.74 -16.59 2.52
C PRO A 307 -4.26 -16.74 2.64
N GLN A 308 -4.97 -16.88 1.51
CA GLN A 308 -6.43 -17.00 1.46
C GLN A 308 -6.86 -18.21 0.62
N GLY A 309 -8.17 -18.37 0.44
CA GLY A 309 -8.70 -19.41 -0.45
C GLY A 309 -8.62 -20.81 0.15
N TRP A 310 -8.77 -20.94 1.47
CA TRP A 310 -8.86 -22.24 2.14
C TRP A 310 -10.05 -23.04 1.59
N ALA A 311 -9.76 -24.12 0.87
CA ALA A 311 -10.74 -24.87 0.09
C ALA A 311 -10.41 -26.38 0.07
N ASP A 312 -11.29 -27.15 -0.60
CA ASP A 312 -11.10 -28.59 -0.89
C ASP A 312 -10.63 -29.41 0.32
N PHE A 313 -11.25 -29.08 1.44
CA PHE A 313 -11.07 -29.77 2.70
C PHE A 313 -11.37 -31.27 2.51
N ALA A 314 -10.54 -32.13 3.08
CA ALA A 314 -10.79 -33.56 3.09
C ALA A 314 -10.15 -34.23 4.31
N VAL A 315 -10.66 -35.41 4.65
CA VAL A 315 -10.13 -36.26 5.71
C VAL A 315 -9.99 -37.67 5.17
N GLU A 316 -8.79 -38.24 5.30
CA GLU A 316 -8.54 -39.66 5.00
C GLU A 316 -8.45 -40.46 6.30
N ASP A 317 -9.00 -41.68 6.28
CA ASP A 317 -8.84 -42.64 7.37
C ASP A 317 -7.36 -43.06 7.48
N GLY A 318 -6.85 -43.07 8.71
CA GLY A 318 -5.51 -43.55 9.02
C GLY A 318 -5.47 -45.05 9.31
N SER A 319 -4.44 -45.45 10.04
CA SER A 319 -4.19 -46.84 10.43
C SER A 319 -5.21 -47.44 11.42
N SER A 320 -6.07 -46.61 12.02
CA SER A 320 -7.12 -47.00 12.97
C SER A 320 -8.32 -46.05 12.88
N ASP A 321 -9.40 -46.38 13.57
CA ASP A 321 -10.63 -45.57 13.57
C ASP A 321 -10.49 -44.21 14.29
N HIS A 322 -9.41 -43.99 15.04
CA HIS A 322 -9.10 -42.77 15.79
C HIS A 322 -7.89 -42.01 15.21
N ARG A 323 -7.43 -42.40 14.02
CA ARG A 323 -6.29 -41.81 13.33
C ARG A 323 -6.73 -41.27 11.98
N PHE A 324 -6.33 -40.05 11.66
CA PHE A 324 -6.78 -39.37 10.44
C PHE A 324 -5.69 -38.49 9.83
N ILE A 325 -5.78 -38.28 8.53
CA ILE A 325 -4.96 -37.32 7.78
C ILE A 325 -5.88 -36.20 7.31
N GLY A 326 -5.60 -34.96 7.73
CA GLY A 326 -6.28 -33.77 7.27
C GLY A 326 -5.65 -33.23 5.99
N ILE A 327 -6.51 -32.80 5.05
CA ILE A 327 -6.10 -32.25 3.75
C ILE A 327 -6.85 -30.93 3.54
N ILE A 328 -6.14 -29.88 3.17
CA ILE A 328 -6.74 -28.58 2.82
C ILE A 328 -5.93 -27.93 1.69
N HIS A 329 -6.61 -27.24 0.78
CA HIS A 329 -5.98 -26.44 -0.27
C HIS A 329 -5.92 -24.97 0.12
N VAL A 330 -4.85 -24.28 -0.26
CA VAL A 330 -4.66 -22.84 0.02
C VAL A 330 -3.73 -22.21 -1.01
N GLN A 331 -3.79 -20.89 -1.14
CA GLN A 331 -2.93 -20.13 -2.04
C GLN A 331 -2.55 -18.77 -1.43
N ASP A 332 -1.36 -18.29 -1.78
CA ASP A 332 -1.05 -16.87 -1.74
C ASP A 332 -0.63 -16.42 -3.15
N VAL A 333 -1.33 -15.42 -3.71
CA VAL A 333 -1.11 -15.01 -5.11
C VAL A 333 -0.10 -13.89 -5.28
N THR A 334 0.34 -13.25 -4.19
CA THR A 334 1.19 -12.06 -4.23
C THR A 334 2.64 -12.42 -3.96
N SER A 335 2.94 -12.92 -2.77
CA SER A 335 4.30 -13.29 -2.36
C SER A 335 4.54 -14.80 -2.42
N GLY A 336 3.47 -15.59 -2.47
CA GLY A 336 3.51 -17.05 -2.45
C GLY A 336 3.68 -17.60 -1.05
N LEU A 337 3.51 -18.91 -0.89
CA LEU A 337 3.56 -19.56 0.43
C LEU A 337 4.99 -19.85 0.89
N ASP A 338 5.26 -19.62 2.17
CA ASP A 338 6.43 -20.19 2.85
C ASP A 338 6.06 -21.61 3.33
N VAL A 339 6.43 -22.62 2.53
CA VAL A 339 6.02 -24.00 2.82
C VAL A 339 6.78 -24.57 4.01
N SER A 340 7.93 -23.97 4.35
CA SER A 340 8.73 -24.34 5.52
C SER A 340 8.09 -23.88 6.84
N GLU A 341 7.25 -22.85 6.78
CA GLU A 341 6.47 -22.31 7.91
C GLU A 341 4.97 -22.60 7.78
N THR A 342 4.64 -23.83 7.36
CA THR A 342 3.26 -24.33 7.32
C THR A 342 3.04 -25.38 8.41
N TYR A 343 2.00 -25.18 9.23
CA TYR A 343 1.76 -25.94 10.44
C TYR A 343 0.31 -26.43 10.55
N TYR A 344 0.10 -27.41 11.42
CA TYR A 344 -1.21 -27.86 11.87
C TYR A 344 -1.29 -27.87 13.39
N ALA A 345 -2.47 -27.64 13.92
CA ALA A 345 -2.83 -27.88 15.31
C ALA A 345 -4.03 -28.82 15.34
N TYR A 346 -4.20 -29.54 16.44
CA TYR A 346 -5.34 -30.43 16.62
C TYR A 346 -5.89 -30.33 18.03
N TYR A 347 -7.12 -30.81 18.21
CA TYR A 347 -7.83 -30.85 19.49
C TYR A 347 -8.49 -32.21 19.62
N THR A 348 -8.37 -32.82 20.80
CA THR A 348 -9.11 -34.02 21.18
C THR A 348 -9.67 -33.89 22.59
N ASN A 349 -10.85 -34.45 22.84
CA ASN A 349 -11.33 -34.54 24.23
C ASN A 349 -10.81 -35.80 24.95
N HIS A 350 -9.91 -36.56 24.32
CA HIS A 350 -9.17 -37.63 24.99
C HIS A 350 -8.22 -37.01 26.01
N GLN A 351 -8.33 -37.44 27.28
CA GLN A 351 -7.48 -36.96 28.38
C GLN A 351 -7.45 -35.43 28.57
N ASP A 352 -8.49 -34.73 28.09
CA ASP A 352 -8.57 -33.26 28.09
C ASP A 352 -7.39 -32.60 27.33
N GLU A 353 -6.87 -33.25 26.28
CA GLU A 353 -5.83 -32.71 25.38
C GLU A 353 -6.41 -31.65 24.41
N GLU A 354 -6.51 -30.42 24.90
CA GLU A 354 -6.99 -29.28 24.12
C GLU A 354 -5.96 -28.77 23.09
N TRP A 355 -6.16 -27.57 22.53
CA TRP A 355 -5.22 -26.98 21.56
C TRP A 355 -3.80 -26.72 22.12
N ASP A 356 -3.68 -26.68 23.45
CA ASP A 356 -2.46 -26.49 24.23
C ASP A 356 -2.14 -27.81 24.95
N HIS A 357 -1.31 -28.65 24.34
CA HIS A 357 -0.91 -29.94 24.88
C HIS A 357 0.23 -29.80 25.90
N ASN A 358 0.98 -28.69 25.85
CA ASN A 358 2.15 -28.46 26.68
C ASN A 358 1.82 -27.68 27.99
N GLY A 359 0.67 -27.00 28.03
CA GLY A 359 0.12 -26.27 29.17
C GLY A 359 0.64 -24.83 29.34
N ASP A 360 1.19 -24.19 28.31
CA ASP A 360 1.75 -22.84 28.36
C ASP A 360 0.72 -21.72 28.08
N GLY A 361 -0.50 -22.08 27.70
CA GLY A 361 -1.59 -21.17 27.36
C GLY A 361 -1.63 -20.75 25.89
N GLU A 362 -0.78 -21.32 25.04
CA GLU A 362 -0.74 -21.07 23.59
C GLU A 362 -1.13 -22.33 22.79
N THR A 363 -1.57 -22.14 21.54
CA THR A 363 -1.87 -23.29 20.66
C THR A 363 -0.58 -23.95 20.20
N ASP A 364 -0.48 -25.26 20.37
CA ASP A 364 0.64 -26.06 19.88
C ASP A 364 0.51 -26.32 18.37
N TRP A 365 1.48 -25.79 17.61
CA TRP A 365 1.58 -25.95 16.16
C TRP A 365 2.68 -26.95 15.78
N TYR A 366 2.34 -27.91 14.92
CA TYR A 366 3.21 -28.98 14.46
C TYR A 366 3.43 -28.90 12.95
N PRO A 367 4.61 -29.29 12.41
CA PRO A 367 4.87 -29.22 10.99
C PRO A 367 3.96 -30.18 10.20
N VAL A 368 3.47 -29.73 9.06
CA VAL A 368 2.68 -30.57 8.14
C VAL A 368 3.54 -31.66 7.49
N ALA A 369 2.92 -32.73 6.99
CA ALA A 369 3.65 -33.83 6.36
C ALA A 369 4.11 -33.48 4.94
N SER A 370 3.29 -32.75 4.19
CA SER A 370 3.62 -32.33 2.83
C SER A 370 2.82 -31.13 2.37
N VAL A 371 3.44 -30.32 1.51
CA VAL A 371 2.78 -29.28 0.71
C VAL A 371 3.08 -29.58 -0.76
N ASN A 372 2.05 -29.83 -1.57
CA ASN A 372 2.19 -30.27 -2.96
C ASN A 372 1.40 -29.37 -3.91
N ARG A 373 1.91 -29.14 -5.11
CA ARG A 373 1.18 -28.41 -6.16
C ARG A 373 0.02 -29.25 -6.67
N ILE A 374 -1.19 -28.70 -6.70
CA ILE A 374 -2.37 -29.43 -7.17
C ILE A 374 -2.24 -29.91 -8.63
N PRO A 375 -1.77 -29.09 -9.61
CA PRO A 375 -1.71 -29.53 -11.01
C PRO A 375 -0.74 -30.68 -11.29
N SER A 376 0.23 -30.95 -10.40
CA SER A 376 1.32 -31.91 -10.66
C SER A 376 1.53 -32.96 -9.58
N GLY A 377 0.96 -32.77 -8.38
CA GLY A 377 1.19 -33.61 -7.20
C GLY A 377 2.63 -33.62 -6.69
N GLN A 378 3.50 -32.75 -7.21
CA GLN A 378 4.89 -32.63 -6.77
C GLN A 378 5.01 -31.68 -5.58
N ALA A 379 6.05 -31.85 -4.76
CA ALA A 379 6.35 -30.95 -3.65
C ALA A 379 6.43 -29.49 -4.12
N ALA A 380 5.76 -28.60 -3.38
CA ALA A 380 5.82 -27.17 -3.60
C ALA A 380 7.12 -26.60 -3.00
N PRO A 381 7.91 -25.82 -3.76
CA PRO A 381 8.98 -25.00 -3.18
C PRO A 381 8.39 -23.73 -2.53
N ASP A 382 9.16 -23.09 -1.65
CA ASP A 382 8.81 -21.79 -1.06
C ASP A 382 8.59 -20.70 -2.13
N GLY A 383 7.67 -19.79 -1.86
CA GLY A 383 7.30 -18.68 -2.74
C GLY A 383 6.49 -19.10 -3.97
N ILE A 384 5.81 -20.24 -3.89
CA ILE A 384 4.87 -20.65 -4.93
C ILE A 384 3.59 -19.84 -4.84
N THR A 385 3.17 -19.27 -5.97
CA THR A 385 1.91 -18.52 -6.09
C THR A 385 0.77 -19.34 -6.68
N GLU A 386 1.00 -20.62 -6.99
CA GLU A 386 -0.05 -21.57 -7.39
C GLU A 386 -0.76 -22.12 -6.16
N GLU A 387 -1.99 -22.58 -6.32
CA GLU A 387 -2.72 -23.29 -5.26
C GLU A 387 -2.02 -24.61 -4.91
N VAL A 388 -1.91 -24.90 -3.61
CA VAL A 388 -1.25 -26.08 -3.07
C VAL A 388 -2.16 -26.88 -2.17
N GLU A 389 -1.95 -28.20 -2.14
CA GLU A 389 -2.52 -29.13 -1.18
C GLU A 389 -1.58 -29.30 0.01
N ILE A 390 -2.09 -29.05 1.22
CA ILE A 390 -1.41 -29.29 2.47
C ILE A 390 -1.98 -30.55 3.12
N ARG A 391 -1.11 -31.46 3.55
CA ARG A 391 -1.49 -32.71 4.24
C ARG A 391 -0.85 -32.76 5.62
N THR A 392 -1.63 -33.05 6.66
CA THR A 392 -1.09 -33.35 7.99
C THR A 392 -0.37 -34.72 7.96
N PRO A 393 0.49 -35.01 8.94
CA PRO A 393 0.81 -36.39 9.29
C PRO A 393 -0.47 -37.14 9.72
N GLU A 394 -0.37 -38.45 9.89
CA GLU A 394 -1.43 -39.20 10.57
C GLU A 394 -1.52 -38.71 12.03
N ILE A 395 -2.63 -38.06 12.37
CA ILE A 395 -2.90 -37.54 13.71
C ILE A 395 -3.62 -38.62 14.52
N ASP A 396 -3.10 -38.96 15.69
CA ASP A 396 -3.75 -39.86 16.64
C ASP A 396 -4.56 -39.03 17.65
N PHE A 397 -5.88 -39.14 17.59
CA PHE A 397 -6.78 -38.43 18.51
C PHE A 397 -7.09 -39.23 19.79
N GLY A 398 -6.67 -40.49 19.87
CA GLY A 398 -6.96 -41.41 20.98
C GLY A 398 -8.27 -42.20 20.81
N ASP A 399 -8.23 -43.49 21.18
CA ASP A 399 -9.34 -44.46 21.05
C ASP A 399 -10.67 -44.00 21.67
N SER A 400 -10.62 -43.25 22.78
CA SER A 400 -11.82 -42.81 23.49
C SER A 400 -12.31 -41.41 23.10
N ALA A 401 -11.61 -40.72 22.18
CA ALA A 401 -12.02 -39.41 21.68
C ALA A 401 -13.42 -39.45 21.06
N THR A 402 -14.23 -38.46 21.41
CA THR A 402 -15.54 -38.20 20.81
C THR A 402 -15.60 -36.86 20.07
N ILE A 403 -14.61 -35.98 20.29
CA ILE A 403 -14.43 -34.72 19.58
C ILE A 403 -13.01 -34.72 19.04
N MET A 404 -12.88 -34.51 17.74
CA MET A 404 -11.60 -34.53 17.03
C MET A 404 -11.61 -33.35 16.08
N LYS A 405 -10.66 -32.43 16.23
CA LYS A 405 -10.59 -31.26 15.37
C LYS A 405 -9.16 -31.00 14.92
N PHE A 406 -9.01 -30.36 13.77
CA PHE A 406 -7.73 -29.85 13.34
C PHE A 406 -7.89 -28.49 12.66
N GLN A 407 -6.79 -27.75 12.62
CA GLN A 407 -6.66 -26.47 11.96
C GLN A 407 -5.27 -26.39 11.35
N LEU A 408 -5.17 -25.86 10.14
CA LEU A 408 -3.90 -25.48 9.51
C LEU A 408 -3.61 -23.99 9.68
N GLN A 409 -2.33 -23.66 9.71
CA GLN A 409 -1.78 -22.31 9.63
C GLN A 409 -0.76 -22.28 8.49
N ALA A 410 -0.81 -21.23 7.69
CA ALA A 410 0.16 -20.97 6.65
C ALA A 410 0.69 -19.54 6.77
N ARG A 411 1.99 -19.40 6.50
CA ARG A 411 2.66 -18.11 6.32
C ARG A 411 2.97 -17.91 4.84
N ASP A 412 2.91 -16.67 4.37
CA ASP A 412 3.42 -16.29 3.04
C ASP A 412 4.89 -15.83 3.08
N MET A 413 5.47 -15.57 1.91
CA MET A 413 6.86 -15.10 1.83
C MET A 413 7.07 -13.67 2.34
N ALA A 414 5.99 -12.92 2.56
CA ALA A 414 6.02 -11.57 3.14
C ALA A 414 5.91 -11.57 4.66
N GLY A 415 5.62 -12.71 5.29
CA GLY A 415 5.48 -12.86 6.72
C GLY A 415 4.05 -12.68 7.25
N ASN A 416 3.05 -12.57 6.38
CA ASN A 416 1.66 -12.58 6.82
C ASN A 416 1.22 -14.02 7.11
N ILE A 417 0.40 -14.19 8.14
CA ILE A 417 -0.06 -15.50 8.62
C ILE A 417 -1.58 -15.57 8.53
N SER A 418 -2.10 -16.69 8.08
CA SER A 418 -3.52 -17.00 8.19
C SER A 418 -3.75 -18.42 8.70
N ASN A 419 -4.89 -18.61 9.36
CA ASN A 419 -5.34 -19.92 9.79
C ASN A 419 -6.53 -20.33 8.94
N SER A 420 -6.53 -21.59 8.54
CA SER A 420 -7.73 -22.25 8.05
C SER A 420 -8.83 -22.27 9.12
N PRO A 421 -10.07 -22.61 8.77
CA PRO A 421 -11.13 -22.87 9.74
C PRO A 421 -10.83 -24.08 10.61
N VAL A 422 -11.45 -24.12 11.79
CA VAL A 422 -11.41 -25.33 12.63
C VAL A 422 -12.35 -26.39 12.06
N LEU A 423 -11.79 -27.53 11.67
CA LEU A 423 -12.52 -28.64 11.09
C LEU A 423 -12.73 -29.73 12.13
N THR A 424 -13.95 -30.20 12.28
CA THR A 424 -14.31 -31.31 13.15
C THR A 424 -14.44 -32.58 12.33
N ILE A 425 -13.65 -33.59 12.66
CA ILE A 425 -13.76 -34.91 12.05
C ILE A 425 -15.00 -35.60 12.64
N ALA A 426 -15.83 -36.17 11.77
CA ALA A 426 -17.08 -36.81 12.16
C ALA A 426 -18.03 -35.88 12.94
N GLY A 427 -17.96 -34.57 12.71
CA GLY A 427 -18.82 -33.59 13.36
C GLY A 427 -20.16 -33.39 12.65
N ALA A 428 -20.94 -32.45 13.15
CA ALA A 428 -22.25 -32.11 12.61
C ALA A 428 -22.18 -31.62 11.16
N TRP A 429 -22.92 -32.29 10.28
CA TRP A 429 -23.10 -31.88 8.88
C TRP A 429 -24.59 -31.92 8.52
N SER A 430 -24.98 -31.15 7.49
CA SER A 430 -26.37 -31.06 7.04
C SER A 430 -26.50 -31.43 5.56
N LYS A 431 -27.71 -31.86 5.17
CA LYS A 431 -27.99 -32.30 3.81
C LYS A 431 -29.31 -31.75 3.29
N SER A 432 -29.29 -31.17 2.10
CA SER A 432 -30.45 -30.85 1.28
C SER A 432 -30.63 -31.93 0.22
N VAL A 433 -31.86 -32.44 0.08
CA VAL A 433 -32.23 -33.44 -0.93
C VAL A 433 -33.50 -33.02 -1.66
N GLY A 434 -33.74 -33.60 -2.82
CA GLY A 434 -34.93 -33.33 -3.63
C GLY A 434 -34.71 -32.23 -4.68
N GLN A 435 -33.46 -31.98 -5.06
CA GLN A 435 -33.03 -30.85 -5.89
C GLN A 435 -33.20 -29.49 -5.18
N GLY A 436 -32.94 -29.46 -3.87
CA GLY A 436 -33.01 -28.24 -3.07
C GLY A 436 -31.71 -27.46 -3.11
N ASP A 437 -31.70 -26.29 -3.75
CA ASP A 437 -30.53 -25.41 -3.82
C ASP A 437 -30.14 -24.86 -2.44
N ILE A 438 -28.82 -24.65 -2.25
CA ILE A 438 -28.24 -24.00 -1.07
C ILE A 438 -27.66 -22.65 -1.50
N TYR A 439 -28.20 -21.56 -0.96
CA TYR A 439 -27.70 -20.20 -1.20
C TYR A 439 -27.26 -19.56 0.11
N ILE A 440 -26.05 -19.02 0.12
CA ILE A 440 -25.40 -18.50 1.32
C ILE A 440 -24.67 -17.19 0.98
N LYS A 441 -25.04 -16.08 1.61
CA LYS A 441 -24.41 -14.78 1.31
C LYS A 441 -23.01 -14.63 1.93
N ASN A 442 -22.84 -15.00 3.20
CA ASN A 442 -21.64 -14.69 3.99
C ASN A 442 -20.93 -15.94 4.57
N GLY A 443 -21.28 -17.14 4.12
CA GLY A 443 -20.86 -18.43 4.69
C GLY A 443 -21.88 -19.05 5.67
N ILE A 444 -21.71 -20.35 5.96
CA ILE A 444 -22.37 -21.07 7.06
C ILE A 444 -21.25 -21.53 8.00
N GLU A 445 -21.43 -21.32 9.30
CA GLU A 445 -20.62 -21.98 10.32
C GLU A 445 -21.04 -23.45 10.41
N VAL A 446 -20.46 -24.31 9.58
CA VAL A 446 -20.49 -25.76 9.80
C VAL A 446 -19.22 -26.17 10.50
N SER A 447 -19.36 -27.05 11.48
CA SER A 447 -18.22 -27.58 12.22
C SER A 447 -17.56 -28.74 11.50
N ALA A 448 -18.21 -29.36 10.51
CA ALA A 448 -17.69 -30.52 9.78
C ALA A 448 -18.18 -30.58 8.33
N MET A 449 -17.43 -31.32 7.52
CA MET A 449 -17.81 -31.74 6.19
C MET A 449 -18.72 -32.96 6.19
N PRO A 450 -19.48 -33.22 5.11
CA PRO A 450 -20.08 -34.52 4.92
C PRO A 450 -18.99 -35.62 4.87
N PRO A 451 -19.28 -36.83 5.40
CA PRO A 451 -18.39 -37.99 5.28
C PRO A 451 -18.05 -38.33 3.82
N SER A 452 -17.01 -39.12 3.61
CA SER A 452 -16.59 -39.56 2.27
C SER A 452 -17.75 -40.20 1.49
N GLY A 453 -17.99 -39.72 0.26
CA GLY A 453 -19.08 -40.16 -0.62
C GLY A 453 -20.45 -39.49 -0.35
N GLU A 454 -20.55 -38.65 0.68
CA GLU A 454 -21.73 -37.85 0.97
C GLU A 454 -21.55 -36.40 0.50
N TYR A 455 -22.68 -35.73 0.28
CA TYR A 455 -22.74 -34.35 -0.20
C TYR A 455 -23.77 -33.56 0.57
N ASN A 456 -23.54 -32.26 0.75
CA ASN A 456 -24.53 -31.38 1.38
C ASN A 456 -25.74 -31.11 0.49
N ALA A 457 -25.61 -31.20 -0.83
CA ALA A 457 -26.71 -30.99 -1.76
C ALA A 457 -26.71 -31.95 -2.96
N ASP A 458 -27.90 -32.17 -3.51
CA ASP A 458 -28.12 -32.80 -4.82
C ASP A 458 -28.44 -31.78 -5.93
N ALA A 459 -28.13 -30.50 -5.68
CA ALA A 459 -28.49 -29.32 -6.48
C ALA A 459 -27.39 -28.24 -6.45
N ILE A 460 -27.72 -26.98 -6.76
CA ILE A 460 -26.74 -25.88 -6.79
C ILE A 460 -26.35 -25.48 -5.36
N VAL A 461 -25.06 -25.26 -5.13
CA VAL A 461 -24.52 -24.60 -3.93
C VAL A 461 -23.87 -23.28 -4.36
N SER A 462 -24.32 -22.16 -3.82
CA SER A 462 -23.77 -20.82 -4.11
C SER A 462 -23.45 -20.09 -2.82
N VAL A 463 -22.18 -19.68 -2.68
CA VAL A 463 -21.64 -19.03 -1.48
C VAL A 463 -21.00 -17.70 -1.89
N GLY A 464 -21.37 -16.61 -1.20
CA GLY A 464 -20.97 -15.25 -1.55
C GLY A 464 -19.62 -14.79 -0.99
N ASN A 465 -18.91 -15.60 -0.19
CA ASN A 465 -17.55 -15.32 0.26
C ASN A 465 -16.70 -16.60 0.21
N SER A 466 -15.54 -16.50 -0.45
CA SER A 466 -14.64 -17.57 -0.90
C SER A 466 -13.71 -18.14 0.18
N VAL A 467 -13.71 -17.61 1.40
CA VAL A 467 -12.73 -18.01 2.44
C VAL A 467 -13.06 -19.37 3.09
N LEU A 468 -14.24 -19.96 2.81
CA LEU A 468 -14.74 -21.11 3.57
C LEU A 468 -15.85 -21.90 2.83
N ASN A 469 -15.49 -22.71 1.83
CA ASN A 469 -16.45 -23.58 1.15
C ASN A 469 -16.39 -25.03 1.66
N LEU A 470 -17.10 -25.31 2.75
CA LEU A 470 -17.26 -26.68 3.27
C LEU A 470 -18.48 -27.43 2.68
N PHE A 471 -19.28 -26.76 1.83
CA PHE A 471 -20.47 -27.35 1.23
C PHE A 471 -20.17 -27.95 -0.14
N THR A 472 -20.52 -29.22 -0.30
CA THR A 472 -20.33 -29.94 -1.56
C THR A 472 -21.67 -30.28 -2.22
N SER A 473 -21.64 -30.39 -3.55
CA SER A 473 -22.77 -30.90 -4.34
C SER A 473 -22.37 -32.22 -5.01
N SER A 474 -23.33 -33.14 -5.11
CA SER A 474 -23.18 -34.35 -5.94
C SER A 474 -23.19 -34.07 -7.45
N ARG A 475 -23.37 -32.81 -7.85
CA ARG A 475 -23.32 -32.35 -9.24
C ARG A 475 -22.14 -31.40 -9.43
N ASP A 476 -21.47 -31.52 -10.57
CA ASP A 476 -20.36 -30.65 -11.00
C ASP A 476 -20.87 -29.26 -11.43
N TYR A 477 -21.52 -28.53 -10.52
CA TYR A 477 -21.92 -27.15 -10.75
C TYR A 477 -20.81 -26.19 -10.32
N TYR A 478 -20.43 -25.29 -11.23
CA TYR A 478 -19.43 -24.25 -10.96
C TYR A 478 -19.93 -23.26 -9.90
N VAL A 479 -19.17 -23.12 -8.80
CA VAL A 479 -19.37 -22.08 -7.80
C VAL A 479 -18.78 -20.77 -8.33
N LYS A 480 -19.60 -19.74 -8.50
CA LYS A 480 -19.16 -18.38 -8.83
C LYS A 480 -19.72 -17.42 -7.79
N GLU A 481 -18.92 -16.44 -7.38
CA GLU A 481 -19.39 -15.38 -6.49
C GLU A 481 -20.63 -14.71 -7.08
N TYR A 482 -21.72 -14.77 -6.32
CA TYR A 482 -23.00 -14.22 -6.73
C TYR A 482 -23.40 -13.07 -5.82
N SER A 483 -23.25 -11.84 -6.32
CA SER A 483 -23.61 -10.62 -5.61
C SER A 483 -25.11 -10.34 -5.72
N HIS A 484 -25.90 -11.05 -4.91
CA HIS A 484 -27.33 -10.77 -4.82
C HIS A 484 -27.64 -9.74 -3.73
N ILE A 485 -28.40 -8.71 -4.11
CA ILE A 485 -28.76 -7.57 -3.26
C ILE A 485 -30.04 -7.90 -2.47
N TYR A 486 -30.01 -8.95 -1.64
CA TYR A 486 -31.06 -9.10 -0.62
C TYR A 486 -30.63 -8.31 0.62
N SER A 487 -31.42 -7.29 0.98
CA SER A 487 -31.39 -6.67 2.30
C SER A 487 -32.02 -7.68 3.29
N GLY A 488 -31.41 -7.89 4.45
CA GLY A 488 -31.82 -8.92 5.43
C GLY A 488 -33.16 -8.66 6.14
N ALA A 489 -34.21 -8.23 5.42
CA ALA A 489 -35.56 -8.02 5.93
C ALA A 489 -36.56 -8.88 5.16
N LEU A 490 -37.60 -9.37 5.83
CA LEU A 490 -38.62 -10.22 5.20
C LEU A 490 -39.34 -9.54 3.99
N LEU A 491 -39.37 -8.20 3.98
CA LEU A 491 -39.86 -7.38 2.87
C LEU A 491 -39.04 -7.52 1.57
N SER A 492 -37.77 -7.91 1.65
CA SER A 492 -36.93 -8.11 0.47
C SER A 492 -37.26 -9.42 -0.24
N PHE A 493 -37.71 -10.43 0.50
CA PHE A 493 -38.19 -11.71 -0.04
C PHE A 493 -39.64 -11.60 -0.53
N PHE A 494 -40.47 -10.83 0.17
CA PHE A 494 -41.89 -10.66 -0.15
C PHE A 494 -42.25 -9.17 -0.28
N PRO A 495 -42.13 -8.59 -1.50
CA PRO A 495 -42.43 -7.18 -1.72
C PRO A 495 -43.85 -6.75 -1.32
N ASP A 496 -44.85 -7.65 -1.44
CA ASP A 496 -46.24 -7.43 -1.02
C ASP A 496 -46.55 -7.99 0.38
N TYR A 497 -45.56 -8.11 1.27
CA TYR A 497 -45.78 -8.61 2.64
C TYR A 497 -46.92 -7.88 3.37
N ASN A 498 -47.03 -6.56 3.20
CA ASN A 498 -48.11 -5.78 3.79
C ASN A 498 -49.49 -6.21 3.27
N GLY A 499 -49.62 -6.52 1.98
CA GLY A 499 -50.84 -7.06 1.39
C GLY A 499 -51.19 -8.45 1.94
N ILE A 500 -50.19 -9.30 2.14
CA ILE A 500 -50.35 -10.63 2.78
C ILE A 500 -50.93 -10.45 4.20
N VAL A 501 -50.31 -9.60 5.02
CA VAL A 501 -50.76 -9.33 6.40
C VAL A 501 -52.17 -8.75 6.44
N GLN A 502 -52.48 -7.75 5.61
CA GLN A 502 -53.80 -7.11 5.58
C GLN A 502 -54.94 -8.05 5.20
N SER A 503 -54.64 -9.09 4.41
CA SER A 503 -55.64 -10.05 3.92
C SER A 503 -55.64 -11.37 4.69
N ALA A 504 -54.82 -11.49 5.74
CA ALA A 504 -54.75 -12.66 6.59
C ALA A 504 -55.80 -12.60 7.71
N SER A 505 -56.40 -13.76 8.00
CA SER A 505 -57.30 -13.93 9.15
C SER A 505 -56.51 -14.27 10.42
N SER A 506 -57.04 -14.00 11.61
CA SER A 506 -56.37 -14.44 12.85
C SER A 506 -56.28 -15.96 12.92
N LEU A 507 -55.21 -16.52 13.50
CA LEU A 507 -55.13 -17.97 13.76
C LEU A 507 -56.38 -18.48 14.52
N PRO A 508 -57.04 -19.55 14.03
CA PRO A 508 -58.30 -20.03 14.59
C PRO A 508 -58.11 -20.54 16.02
N GLY A 509 -58.69 -19.84 17.00
CA GLY A 509 -58.50 -20.17 18.41
C GLY A 509 -57.04 -20.12 18.87
N GLY A 510 -56.18 -19.37 18.17
CA GLY A 510 -54.73 -19.34 18.41
C GLY A 510 -53.98 -20.61 17.98
N LYS A 511 -54.63 -21.52 17.25
CA LYS A 511 -54.05 -22.79 16.79
C LYS A 511 -53.62 -22.71 15.33
N LEU A 512 -52.73 -23.61 14.92
CA LEU A 512 -52.39 -23.83 13.53
C LEU A 512 -53.65 -24.22 12.73
N PRO A 513 -53.81 -23.73 11.49
CA PRO A 513 -55.07 -23.79 10.76
C PRO A 513 -55.39 -25.19 10.22
N GLU A 514 -56.68 -25.51 10.12
CA GLU A 514 -57.14 -26.79 9.53
C GLU A 514 -57.68 -26.62 8.10
N ALA A 515 -57.56 -25.42 7.52
CA ALA A 515 -58.10 -25.08 6.21
C ALA A 515 -57.12 -24.20 5.41
N ASP A 516 -57.35 -24.12 4.10
CA ASP A 516 -56.61 -23.22 3.22
C ASP A 516 -56.80 -21.76 3.65
N GLY A 517 -55.73 -20.97 3.58
CA GLY A 517 -55.85 -19.53 3.77
C GLY A 517 -54.57 -18.82 4.21
N LYS A 518 -54.71 -17.50 4.37
CA LYS A 518 -53.70 -16.64 4.98
C LYS A 518 -54.07 -16.42 6.44
N TYR A 519 -53.12 -16.65 7.33
CA TYR A 519 -53.29 -16.54 8.76
C TYR A 519 -52.25 -15.63 9.39
N TYR A 520 -52.65 -14.93 10.43
CA TYR A 520 -51.84 -13.95 11.14
C TYR A 520 -51.91 -14.15 12.65
N TYR A 521 -50.78 -13.96 13.31
CA TYR A 521 -50.66 -13.91 14.75
C TYR A 521 -49.68 -12.80 15.16
N SER A 522 -50.09 -11.96 16.11
CA SER A 522 -49.25 -10.89 16.66
C SER A 522 -48.60 -11.34 17.96
N GLY A 523 -47.29 -11.15 18.05
CA GLY A 523 -46.47 -11.58 19.18
C GLY A 523 -45.80 -12.94 18.97
N ASN A 524 -45.08 -13.38 20.01
CA ASN A 524 -44.36 -14.65 19.95
C ASN A 524 -45.32 -15.83 19.96
N TYR A 525 -45.06 -16.81 19.09
CA TYR A 525 -45.87 -18.00 18.92
C TYR A 525 -45.10 -19.26 19.31
N ILE A 526 -45.78 -20.20 19.97
CA ILE A 526 -45.19 -21.47 20.39
C ILE A 526 -45.97 -22.60 19.71
N ILE A 527 -45.26 -23.41 18.93
CA ILE A 527 -45.79 -24.68 18.41
C ILE A 527 -45.57 -25.77 19.45
N ASP A 528 -46.62 -26.05 20.22
CA ASP A 528 -46.72 -27.15 21.18
C ASP A 528 -47.94 -28.06 20.88
N GLN A 529 -48.18 -29.04 21.76
CA GLN A 529 -49.34 -29.96 21.67
C GLN A 529 -50.72 -29.29 21.69
N ASN A 530 -50.84 -28.06 22.20
CA ASN A 530 -52.10 -27.32 22.32
C ASN A 530 -52.37 -26.46 21.08
N SER A 531 -51.29 -25.99 20.45
CA SER A 531 -51.29 -25.16 19.24
C SER A 531 -51.54 -25.97 17.95
N ILE A 532 -51.18 -27.25 17.91
CA ILE A 532 -51.34 -28.09 16.72
C ILE A 532 -52.77 -28.63 16.68
N ALA A 533 -53.55 -28.17 15.71
CA ALA A 533 -54.89 -28.67 15.47
C ALA A 533 -54.83 -30.04 14.73
N PRO A 534 -55.68 -31.04 15.05
CA PRO A 534 -55.64 -32.34 14.38
C PRO A 534 -55.76 -32.27 12.85
N GLY A 535 -56.56 -31.34 12.33
CA GLY A 535 -56.73 -31.12 10.90
C GLY A 535 -55.50 -30.49 10.22
N PHE A 536 -54.63 -29.81 10.97
CA PHE A 536 -53.39 -29.25 10.41
C PHE A 536 -52.42 -30.35 9.94
N VAL A 537 -52.35 -31.44 10.70
CA VAL A 537 -51.47 -32.59 10.40
C VAL A 537 -52.12 -33.52 9.38
N SER A 538 -53.39 -33.86 9.58
CA SER A 538 -54.09 -34.89 8.79
C SER A 538 -54.74 -34.37 7.52
N GLY A 539 -55.08 -33.08 7.47
CA GLY A 539 -55.80 -32.46 6.36
C GLY A 539 -54.92 -32.14 5.16
N LEU A 540 -55.59 -31.86 4.04
CA LEU A 540 -54.97 -31.30 2.83
C LEU A 540 -55.12 -29.77 2.88
N ILE A 541 -54.04 -29.07 3.23
CA ILE A 541 -54.07 -27.62 3.48
C ILE A 541 -53.02 -26.87 2.66
N ARG A 542 -53.38 -25.68 2.20
CA ARG A 542 -52.52 -24.68 1.56
C ARG A 542 -52.59 -23.40 2.36
N SER A 543 -51.58 -23.10 3.17
CA SER A 543 -51.66 -21.99 4.12
C SER A 543 -50.38 -21.18 4.20
N VAL A 544 -50.52 -19.86 4.28
CA VAL A 544 -49.45 -18.93 4.65
C VAL A 544 -49.74 -18.45 6.07
N ILE A 545 -48.81 -18.68 6.99
CA ILE A 545 -48.93 -18.35 8.41
C ILE A 545 -47.91 -17.27 8.74
N VAL A 546 -48.39 -16.08 9.03
CA VAL A 546 -47.57 -14.94 9.44
C VAL A 546 -47.52 -14.87 10.96
N ILE A 547 -46.31 -14.90 11.51
CA ILE A 547 -46.04 -14.66 12.94
C ILE A 547 -45.28 -13.33 13.04
N ASP A 548 -45.95 -12.30 13.54
CA ASP A 548 -45.32 -11.02 13.84
C ASP A 548 -44.67 -11.05 15.23
N GLY A 549 -43.54 -11.74 15.31
CA GLY A 549 -42.78 -12.03 16.52
C GLY A 549 -41.81 -13.20 16.29
N ASN A 550 -41.40 -13.86 17.38
CA ASN A 550 -40.58 -15.07 17.32
C ASN A 550 -41.44 -16.34 17.30
N LEU A 551 -40.95 -17.38 16.65
CA LEU A 551 -41.56 -18.71 16.61
C LEU A 551 -40.68 -19.71 17.38
N LEU A 552 -41.25 -20.39 18.38
CA LEU A 552 -40.60 -21.50 19.09
C LEU A 552 -41.33 -22.82 18.81
N ILE A 553 -40.63 -23.80 18.28
CA ILE A 553 -41.15 -25.14 17.99
C ILE A 553 -40.72 -26.12 19.09
N LYS A 554 -41.69 -26.54 19.88
CA LYS A 554 -41.55 -27.49 21.01
C LYS A 554 -42.20 -28.85 20.77
N LYS A 555 -42.92 -29.00 19.66
CA LYS A 555 -43.61 -30.23 19.31
C LYS A 555 -43.43 -30.53 17.82
N GLU A 556 -43.10 -31.78 17.54
CA GLU A 556 -43.00 -32.32 16.19
C GLU A 556 -44.35 -32.31 15.49
N PHE A 557 -44.31 -32.12 14.17
CA PHE A 557 -45.47 -32.25 13.30
C PHE A 557 -45.04 -32.65 11.89
N ASP A 558 -45.79 -33.58 11.30
CA ASP A 558 -45.57 -34.12 9.96
C ASP A 558 -46.87 -33.95 9.19
N ILE A 559 -46.97 -32.88 8.40
CA ILE A 559 -48.22 -32.59 7.67
C ILE A 559 -48.38 -33.57 6.51
N ASN A 560 -49.61 -33.71 6.02
CA ASN A 560 -49.89 -34.47 4.80
C ASN A 560 -48.94 -34.09 3.65
N THR A 561 -48.42 -35.08 2.91
CA THR A 561 -47.43 -34.86 1.85
C THR A 561 -47.92 -33.95 0.73
N ASP A 562 -49.23 -33.85 0.51
CA ASP A 562 -49.80 -32.98 -0.53
C ASP A 562 -50.13 -31.56 -0.02
N SER A 563 -50.00 -31.33 1.29
CA SER A 563 -50.18 -30.01 1.92
C SER A 563 -49.00 -29.08 1.64
N LYS A 564 -49.27 -27.77 1.62
CA LYS A 564 -48.28 -26.70 1.46
C LYS A 564 -48.48 -25.68 2.58
N VAL A 565 -47.52 -25.59 3.50
CA VAL A 565 -47.55 -24.60 4.58
C VAL A 565 -46.29 -23.77 4.54
N VAL A 566 -46.45 -22.44 4.52
CA VAL A 566 -45.35 -21.47 4.60
C VAL A 566 -45.47 -20.66 5.88
N PHE A 567 -44.41 -20.60 6.66
CA PHE A 567 -44.29 -19.75 7.84
C PHE A 567 -43.47 -18.51 7.50
N LEU A 568 -44.06 -17.34 7.67
CA LEU A 568 -43.40 -16.04 7.55
C LEU A 568 -43.27 -15.45 8.95
N VAL A 569 -42.06 -15.45 9.50
CA VAL A 569 -41.80 -15.05 10.89
C VAL A 569 -40.95 -13.79 10.87
N THR A 570 -41.42 -12.69 11.47
CA THR A 570 -40.67 -11.41 11.44
C THR A 570 -39.41 -11.44 12.31
N GLY A 571 -39.41 -12.24 13.38
CA GLY A 571 -38.28 -12.45 14.27
C GLY A 571 -37.57 -13.79 14.06
N ASP A 572 -37.12 -14.37 15.16
CA ASP A 572 -36.36 -15.62 15.18
C ASP A 572 -37.26 -16.85 15.07
N ILE A 573 -36.77 -17.90 14.42
CA ILE A 573 -37.34 -19.25 14.46
C ILE A 573 -36.41 -20.14 15.28
N GLN A 574 -36.95 -20.79 16.30
CA GLN A 574 -36.21 -21.63 17.24
C GLN A 574 -36.86 -23.00 17.31
N VAL A 575 -36.06 -24.06 17.25
CA VAL A 575 -36.50 -25.46 17.37
C VAL A 575 -35.79 -26.11 18.55
N GLU A 576 -36.55 -26.75 19.45
CA GLU A 576 -35.97 -27.54 20.54
C GLU A 576 -35.22 -28.76 20.00
N GLY A 577 -34.10 -29.12 20.63
CA GLY A 577 -33.20 -30.17 20.15
C GLY A 577 -33.81 -31.56 20.09
N LEU A 578 -34.82 -31.85 20.91
CA LEU A 578 -35.49 -33.15 20.91
C LEU A 578 -36.48 -33.36 19.74
N ILE A 579 -36.74 -32.32 18.95
CA ILE A 579 -37.60 -32.42 17.77
C ILE A 579 -36.83 -33.12 16.66
N GLU A 580 -37.37 -34.22 16.12
CA GLU A 580 -36.77 -35.01 15.05
C GLU A 580 -37.46 -34.75 13.70
N LYS A 581 -38.65 -34.13 13.70
CA LYS A 581 -39.39 -33.86 12.46
C LYS A 581 -40.31 -32.64 12.51
N ILE A 582 -40.20 -31.80 11.48
CA ILE A 582 -41.11 -30.68 11.18
C ILE A 582 -41.41 -30.61 9.68
N SER A 583 -42.56 -30.06 9.30
CA SER A 583 -42.94 -29.87 7.89
C SER A 583 -43.33 -28.44 7.59
N GLY A 584 -42.99 -27.95 6.41
CA GLY A 584 -43.31 -26.60 5.95
C GLY A 584 -42.09 -25.86 5.43
N PHE A 585 -42.35 -24.70 4.82
CA PHE A 585 -41.32 -23.78 4.38
C PHE A 585 -41.19 -22.64 5.39
N PHE A 586 -40.01 -22.45 5.96
CA PHE A 586 -39.78 -21.53 7.07
C PHE A 586 -38.96 -20.32 6.63
N PHE A 587 -39.53 -19.12 6.78
CA PHE A 587 -38.84 -17.85 6.57
C PHE A 587 -38.69 -17.13 7.90
N ALA A 588 -37.45 -16.92 8.34
CA ALA A 588 -37.11 -16.11 9.50
C ALA A 588 -36.60 -14.73 9.06
N GLY A 589 -37.22 -13.67 9.56
CA GLY A 589 -36.69 -12.31 9.46
C GLY A 589 -35.47 -12.08 10.35
N GLY A 590 -35.30 -12.92 11.39
CA GLY A 590 -34.12 -12.96 12.25
C GLY A 590 -33.23 -14.19 11.99
N ASN A 591 -32.84 -14.83 13.08
CA ASN A 591 -32.08 -16.08 13.09
C ASN A 591 -32.99 -17.29 12.98
N LEU A 592 -32.46 -18.39 12.45
CA LEU A 592 -33.09 -19.71 12.54
C LEU A 592 -32.15 -20.67 13.27
N ASN A 593 -32.56 -21.19 14.42
CA ASN A 593 -31.79 -22.18 15.20
C ASN A 593 -32.54 -23.51 15.34
N THR A 594 -31.93 -24.61 14.88
CA THR A 594 -32.51 -25.98 14.91
C THR A 594 -32.29 -26.76 16.21
N ASN A 595 -31.52 -26.20 17.15
CA ASN A 595 -31.11 -26.83 18.40
C ASN A 595 -30.93 -25.81 19.54
N ILE A 596 -31.98 -25.04 19.85
CA ILE A 596 -31.89 -23.88 20.76
C ILE A 596 -31.47 -24.25 22.20
N ASP A 597 -31.75 -25.48 22.63
CA ASP A 597 -31.46 -25.96 23.98
C ASP A 597 -30.29 -26.96 24.05
N SER A 598 -29.56 -27.12 22.94
CA SER A 598 -28.40 -28.02 22.79
C SER A 598 -28.67 -29.49 23.14
N LYS A 599 -29.94 -29.93 23.13
CA LYS A 599 -30.33 -31.32 23.44
C LYS A 599 -30.43 -32.22 22.21
N GLY A 600 -30.19 -31.71 21.01
CA GLY A 600 -30.28 -32.46 19.76
C GLY A 600 -29.22 -33.54 19.66
N LYS A 601 -29.66 -34.80 19.81
CA LYS A 601 -28.86 -36.03 19.69
C LYS A 601 -29.34 -36.97 18.59
N LYS A 602 -30.30 -36.52 17.79
CA LYS A 602 -30.87 -37.25 16.65
C LYS A 602 -31.10 -36.30 15.49
N GLN A 603 -31.13 -36.86 14.29
CA GLN A 603 -31.37 -36.13 13.05
C GLN A 603 -32.70 -35.37 13.12
N LEU A 604 -32.68 -34.10 12.70
CA LEU A 604 -33.90 -33.34 12.41
C LEU A 604 -34.21 -33.43 10.91
N THR A 605 -35.38 -33.96 10.58
CA THR A 605 -35.95 -33.93 9.23
C THR A 605 -36.87 -32.74 9.05
N ILE A 606 -36.59 -31.92 8.04
CA ILE A 606 -37.36 -30.74 7.68
C ILE A 606 -37.95 -30.99 6.30
N LYS A 607 -39.24 -31.28 6.23
CA LYS A 607 -39.96 -31.48 4.97
C LYS A 607 -40.39 -30.15 4.39
N GLY A 608 -39.54 -29.56 3.55
CA GLY A 608 -39.69 -28.23 2.99
C GLY A 608 -38.34 -27.52 2.88
N GLY A 609 -38.33 -26.22 3.13
CA GLY A 609 -37.16 -25.37 2.98
C GLY A 609 -37.05 -24.33 4.09
N MET A 610 -35.88 -23.70 4.17
CA MET A 610 -35.55 -22.75 5.22
C MET A 610 -34.82 -21.56 4.63
N ILE A 611 -35.22 -20.36 5.05
CA ILE A 611 -34.58 -19.11 4.69
C ILE A 611 -34.50 -18.26 5.96
N ALA A 612 -33.33 -17.69 6.25
CA ALA A 612 -33.14 -16.75 7.35
C ALA A 612 -32.47 -15.48 6.81
N ALA A 613 -32.96 -14.33 7.26
CA ALA A 613 -32.44 -13.04 6.79
C ALA A 613 -31.11 -12.66 7.48
N ASN A 614 -30.83 -13.24 8.65
CA ASN A 614 -29.56 -13.07 9.36
C ASN A 614 -28.67 -14.32 9.31
N LYS A 615 -28.96 -15.33 10.14
CA LYS A 615 -28.13 -16.54 10.27
C LYS A 615 -28.98 -17.80 10.46
N ILE A 616 -28.57 -18.90 9.82
CA ILE A 616 -29.06 -20.25 10.12
C ILE A 616 -28.02 -20.93 11.02
N ILE A 617 -28.46 -21.51 12.13
CA ILE A 617 -27.66 -22.20 13.14
C ILE A 617 -28.10 -23.66 13.16
N LEU A 618 -27.27 -24.52 12.59
CA LEU A 618 -27.46 -25.98 12.52
C LEU A 618 -26.60 -26.64 13.60
N GLY A 619 -27.10 -26.60 14.83
CA GLY A 619 -26.30 -26.92 16.03
C GLY A 619 -26.39 -28.35 16.52
N ARG A 620 -27.01 -29.28 15.79
CA ARG A 620 -27.20 -30.66 16.25
C ARG A 620 -25.93 -31.46 16.10
N ASP A 621 -25.58 -32.20 17.14
CA ASP A 621 -24.39 -33.06 17.15
C ASP A 621 -24.81 -34.46 17.62
N LEU A 622 -24.82 -35.39 16.66
CA LEU A 622 -25.15 -36.81 16.88
C LEU A 622 -23.98 -37.56 17.50
N GLY A 623 -22.79 -36.95 17.51
CA GLY A 623 -21.56 -37.54 17.97
C GLY A 623 -21.04 -38.63 17.04
N ARG A 624 -19.83 -39.10 17.37
CA ARG A 624 -19.13 -40.17 16.63
C ARG A 624 -19.54 -41.59 17.06
N LYS A 625 -19.95 -41.77 18.32
CA LYS A 625 -20.26 -43.10 18.90
C LYS A 625 -21.74 -43.14 19.32
N GLY A 626 -22.49 -44.15 18.88
CA GLY A 626 -23.91 -44.30 19.19
C GLY A 626 -24.72 -44.78 17.98
N THR A 627 -26.03 -44.57 18.01
CA THR A 627 -26.91 -44.80 16.85
C THR A 627 -28.08 -43.82 16.92
N PRO A 628 -28.24 -42.87 15.98
CA PRO A 628 -27.38 -42.58 14.82
C PRO A 628 -26.05 -41.88 15.19
N THR A 629 -25.15 -41.69 14.22
CA THR A 629 -23.89 -40.95 14.38
C THR A 629 -23.69 -39.96 13.24
N ASN A 630 -22.80 -38.98 13.40
CA ASN A 630 -22.46 -38.07 12.30
C ASN A 630 -21.58 -38.72 11.21
N MET A 631 -21.11 -39.95 11.39
CA MET A 631 -20.34 -40.70 10.38
C MET A 631 -21.18 -41.11 9.16
N ASP A 632 -22.48 -41.26 9.34
CA ASP A 632 -23.40 -41.78 8.32
C ASP A 632 -24.72 -41.02 8.24
N THR A 633 -24.98 -40.13 9.21
CA THR A 633 -26.26 -39.45 9.34
C THR A 633 -26.05 -37.94 9.41
N PRO A 634 -26.65 -37.14 8.51
CA PRO A 634 -26.65 -35.69 8.66
C PRO A 634 -27.44 -35.31 9.92
N ALA A 635 -26.92 -34.34 10.67
CA ALA A 635 -27.56 -33.82 11.87
C ALA A 635 -28.89 -33.11 11.56
N GLU A 636 -28.96 -32.47 10.40
CA GLU A 636 -30.17 -31.91 9.83
C GLU A 636 -30.31 -32.30 8.35
N ILE A 637 -31.49 -32.76 7.96
CA ILE A 637 -31.84 -33.05 6.57
C ILE A 637 -33.03 -32.20 6.12
N MET A 638 -32.82 -31.39 5.08
CA MET A 638 -33.87 -30.65 4.39
C MET A 638 -34.33 -31.48 3.20
N GLN A 639 -35.60 -31.85 3.19
CA GLN A 639 -36.25 -32.53 2.08
C GLN A 639 -37.03 -31.49 1.29
N TYR A 640 -36.36 -30.90 0.31
CA TYR A 640 -36.99 -29.94 -0.57
C TYR A 640 -38.06 -30.63 -1.42
N GLU A 641 -39.19 -29.94 -1.58
CA GLU A 641 -40.30 -30.40 -2.39
C GLU A 641 -40.71 -29.28 -3.35
N SER A 642 -40.69 -29.52 -4.65
CA SER A 642 -41.03 -28.50 -5.65
C SER A 642 -42.48 -28.01 -5.58
N LYS A 643 -43.34 -28.73 -4.85
CA LYS A 643 -44.78 -28.43 -4.66
C LYS A 643 -45.07 -27.03 -4.09
N TYR A 644 -44.11 -26.38 -3.43
CA TYR A 644 -44.27 -25.03 -2.88
C TYR A 644 -44.14 -23.94 -3.95
N ILE A 645 -43.38 -24.18 -5.02
CA ILE A 645 -43.10 -23.18 -6.07
C ILE A 645 -44.15 -23.22 -7.19
N PHE A 646 -44.71 -24.41 -7.48
CA PHE A 646 -45.59 -24.64 -8.63
C PHE A 646 -47.09 -24.65 -8.28
N ASP A 647 -47.48 -24.24 -7.07
CA ASP A 647 -48.89 -24.17 -6.65
C ASP A 647 -49.44 -22.75 -6.85
N ASP A 648 -50.39 -22.59 -7.79
CA ASP A 648 -50.98 -21.29 -8.16
C ASP A 648 -51.64 -20.57 -6.97
N LEU A 649 -52.25 -21.34 -6.05
CA LEU A 649 -52.91 -20.77 -4.88
C LEU A 649 -51.87 -20.24 -3.88
N MET A 650 -50.80 -20.99 -3.64
CA MET A 650 -49.67 -20.52 -2.82
C MET A 650 -49.01 -19.27 -3.41
N GLY A 651 -48.80 -19.24 -4.74
CA GLY A 651 -48.30 -18.04 -5.43
C GLY A 651 -49.18 -16.81 -5.18
N THR A 652 -50.50 -16.99 -5.24
CA THR A 652 -51.47 -15.94 -4.92
C THR A 652 -51.43 -15.52 -3.44
N TYR A 653 -51.29 -16.48 -2.53
CA TYR A 653 -51.20 -16.18 -1.09
C TYR A 653 -49.93 -15.44 -0.70
N LEU A 654 -48.84 -15.62 -1.46
CA LEU A 654 -47.57 -14.93 -1.26
C LEU A 654 -47.48 -13.56 -1.98
N GLY A 655 -48.61 -13.04 -2.47
CA GLY A 655 -48.69 -11.71 -3.10
C GLY A 655 -48.29 -11.69 -4.59
N GLY A 656 -48.10 -12.85 -5.21
CA GLY A 656 -47.85 -12.96 -6.65
C GLY A 656 -49.14 -12.78 -7.47
N SER A 657 -49.08 -12.04 -8.57
CA SER A 657 -50.20 -11.90 -9.52
C SER A 657 -50.06 -12.76 -10.78
N GLN A 658 -48.85 -13.22 -11.10
CA GLN A 658 -48.51 -14.25 -12.12
C GLN A 658 -47.16 -14.87 -11.76
N VAL A 659 -47.03 -16.20 -11.72
CA VAL A 659 -45.71 -16.85 -11.56
C VAL A 659 -44.92 -16.64 -12.86
N ARG A 660 -43.99 -15.67 -12.86
CA ARG A 660 -43.09 -15.44 -13.99
C ARG A 660 -41.69 -15.91 -13.59
N MET A 661 -41.37 -17.17 -13.91
CA MET A 661 -39.99 -17.65 -13.84
C MET A 661 -39.25 -17.15 -15.07
N ILE A 662 -38.34 -16.20 -14.90
CA ILE A 662 -37.40 -15.79 -15.95
C ILE A 662 -36.11 -16.52 -15.65
N TRP A 663 -35.83 -17.57 -16.41
CA TRP A 663 -34.52 -18.19 -16.42
C TRP A 663 -33.66 -17.42 -17.42
N VAL A 664 -32.59 -16.78 -16.93
CA VAL A 664 -31.59 -16.13 -17.77
C VAL A 664 -30.32 -16.94 -17.66
N GLU A 665 -30.03 -17.74 -18.68
CA GLU A 665 -28.69 -18.27 -18.89
C GLU A 665 -27.82 -17.13 -19.45
N GLN A 666 -26.70 -16.83 -18.81
CA GLN A 666 -25.61 -16.03 -19.39
C GLN A 666 -24.35 -16.86 -19.44
#